data_AF-A0AAW0RPL8-F1
#
_entry.id   AF-A0AAW0RPL8-F1
#
_cell.length_a   1.000
_cell.length_b   1.000
_cell.length_c   1.000
_cell.angle_alpha   90.00
_cell.angle_beta   90.00
_cell.angle_gamma   90.00
#
_symmetry.space_group_name_H-M   'P 1'
#
loop_
_entity.id
_entity.type
_entity.pdbx_description
1 polymer ?
#
loop_
_entity_poly.entity_id
_entity_poly.type
_entity_poly.pdbx_seq_one_letter_code
_entity_poly.pdbx_strand_id
1 'polypeptide(L)'
;MSAHERAASSGNGNFNRVGQVATQPRLDPRPPRCTLDGAKLMRQEFLDENLMDYENEPECTLQALKRPRLRRCAFDTSTMVFVGPINRQPRQGAEQDGGLDGYNWKVRFGNDPRLFVLKVFWDQRPQRPPYQYALQRECHNAAVLQLMRAAMSQDDHASGPILVQPHPWSRAEAFENMLAFSNEARLEEKLDEERGVASPLSRITWMPRIRQCYGWVKITGARIFDELPPNWWPSCRTLEKKRRQIYREIDYTALVYEYIDEGDNDKEIIDKSLEFFRDAGFSHTHISLACNWKLSVLIDMSDIIYPVNRTLAAAVGYVDTKLRYNMPTILEALTEPSVARDLNNDHAVTGPNSNIDSAIYIEDWSEWQDFTYENITAIFKKQLGLRYQGDREPEPLAQDLFILNEDSADDAMRRFPMPIINYALKSAKGTEHFGRGSRCASKDYIPDWSVVANDHFIEGEGEGLSGRFMNILPGDTKVSSKWTSDIETDPIRALEWEKAVRQVVTYMAAWSVRYGFIITDVEVVVLRIIRQYAPSGIAAGRFRRKYSRASDATITLGSDPISEPSSDWSNLSFQDNKALDWDFRVEFRAISWSAKNRLTAKLALWALAMMSSHGDHFIDYSYPGLDTWRVVEGGGLVHNTSGAVLSKAGKDCTIQQPNPFGGDISANTGDNDASDTEEEEGEEEEEDQGGEEPELPESSRYALPEVGSSSRSADAVPTQTTTGNKRIGVQVVKWGKKYYYRDYKDGRKASKKEDWQAVEGGYLLTGKKHDYFTKKLG
;
A
#
# COMPACT_ATOMS: atom_id res chain seq x y z
N MET A 1 61.61 41.65 -43.49
CA MET A 1 60.69 41.58 -44.65
C MET A 1 59.43 42.36 -44.28
N SER A 2 58.75 42.97 -45.26
CA SER A 2 57.74 44.04 -45.05
C SER A 2 56.37 43.69 -45.67
N ALA A 3 55.42 44.64 -45.57
CA ALA A 3 54.04 44.70 -46.07
C ALA A 3 52.96 44.06 -45.15
N HIS A 4 51.85 44.72 -44.76
CA HIS A 4 50.83 45.51 -45.51
C HIS A 4 50.00 44.61 -46.48
N GLU A 5 48.67 44.71 -46.66
CA GLU A 5 47.61 45.66 -46.25
C GLU A 5 46.22 44.94 -46.22
N ARG A 6 45.22 45.34 -45.40
CA ARG A 6 44.02 46.16 -45.74
C ARG A 6 43.39 45.94 -47.14
N ALA A 7 42.06 46.04 -47.38
CA ALA A 7 40.84 46.09 -46.55
C ALA A 7 39.59 46.12 -47.47
N ALA A 8 38.38 45.82 -46.95
CA ALA A 8 37.03 46.32 -47.34
C ALA A 8 35.99 45.52 -46.51
N SER A 9 34.97 46.03 -45.79
CA SER A 9 34.00 47.12 -45.98
C SER A 9 33.01 46.86 -47.14
N SER A 10 31.70 47.16 -47.07
CA SER A 10 30.97 48.07 -46.16
C SER A 10 29.44 47.88 -46.18
N GLY A 11 28.78 48.22 -45.07
CA GLY A 11 27.48 48.94 -45.03
C GLY A 11 26.20 48.10 -45.20
N ASN A 12 25.03 48.46 -44.67
CA ASN A 12 24.53 49.51 -43.74
C ASN A 12 23.34 48.85 -42.96
N GLY A 13 22.82 49.32 -41.82
CA GLY A 13 23.12 50.47 -40.98
C GLY A 13 21.85 51.00 -40.27
N ASN A 14 21.97 51.34 -38.97
CA ASN A 14 21.17 52.35 -38.23
C ASN A 14 19.72 52.03 -37.79
N PHE A 15 19.19 52.56 -36.66
CA PHE A 15 19.78 53.43 -35.61
C PHE A 15 19.01 53.42 -34.27
N ASN A 16 19.74 53.65 -33.16
CA ASN A 16 19.38 54.46 -31.95
C ASN A 16 18.18 54.09 -31.03
N ARG A 17 18.45 53.75 -29.75
CA ARG A 17 18.37 54.60 -28.51
C ARG A 17 16.96 54.64 -27.88
N VAL A 18 16.70 54.72 -26.56
CA VAL A 18 17.45 55.05 -25.32
C VAL A 18 16.92 54.17 -24.16
N GLY A 19 17.67 53.96 -23.08
CA GLY A 19 17.06 53.80 -21.73
C GLY A 19 17.60 52.66 -20.85
N GLN A 20 18.18 53.02 -19.70
CA GLN A 20 18.56 52.07 -18.64
C GLN A 20 17.37 51.74 -17.73
N VAL A 21 17.19 50.47 -17.36
CA VAL A 21 16.59 50.06 -16.07
C VAL A 21 17.45 48.94 -15.47
N ALA A 22 17.65 48.98 -14.16
CA ALA A 22 18.68 48.21 -13.48
C ALA A 22 18.44 46.69 -13.50
N THR A 23 19.49 45.93 -13.84
CA THR A 23 19.65 44.55 -13.40
C THR A 23 19.86 44.53 -11.89
N GLN A 24 18.83 44.15 -11.14
CA GLN A 24 19.03 43.78 -9.74
C GLN A 24 20.04 42.62 -9.68
N PRO A 25 21.02 42.64 -8.76
CA PRO A 25 21.83 41.45 -8.52
C PRO A 25 20.89 40.34 -8.07
N ARG A 26 20.93 39.19 -8.74
CA ARG A 26 20.30 37.97 -8.22
C ARG A 26 20.92 37.74 -6.84
N LEU A 27 20.12 37.91 -5.80
CA LEU A 27 20.46 37.40 -4.48
C LEU A 27 20.66 35.90 -4.65
N ASP A 28 21.88 35.42 -4.41
CA ASP A 28 22.13 33.99 -4.32
C ASP A 28 21.08 33.37 -3.40
N PRO A 29 20.53 32.18 -3.74
CA PRO A 29 19.63 31.48 -2.84
C PRO A 29 20.39 31.28 -1.53
N ARG A 30 19.95 31.97 -0.47
CA ARG A 30 20.65 31.99 0.82
C ARG A 30 20.86 30.53 1.22
N PRO A 31 22.10 30.08 1.49
CA PRO A 31 22.32 28.72 1.93
C PRO A 31 21.41 28.46 3.14
N PRO A 32 20.75 27.28 3.22
CA PRO A 32 19.84 26.98 4.32
C PRO A 32 20.60 27.23 5.63
N ARG A 33 20.01 28.04 6.52
CA ARG A 33 20.67 28.52 7.74
C ARG A 33 21.14 27.31 8.57
N CYS A 34 22.42 26.97 8.42
CA CYS A 34 23.10 26.03 9.29
C CYS A 34 23.10 26.63 10.70
N THR A 35 22.17 26.19 11.53
CA THR A 35 22.09 26.65 12.92
C THR A 35 23.30 26.11 13.68
N LEU A 36 23.97 27.00 14.42
CA LEU A 36 25.15 26.68 15.23
C LEU A 36 24.93 25.49 16.20
N ASP A 37 23.68 25.18 16.52
CA ASP A 37 23.25 24.10 17.41
C ASP A 37 23.50 22.70 16.82
N GLY A 38 23.24 22.48 15.53
CA GLY A 38 23.44 21.16 14.90
C GLY A 38 24.91 20.75 14.88
N ALA A 39 25.80 21.70 14.62
CA ALA A 39 27.25 21.50 14.69
C ALA A 39 27.77 21.37 16.12
N LYS A 40 27.01 21.73 17.17
CA LYS A 40 27.39 21.45 18.57
C LYS A 40 27.02 20.02 18.97
N LEU A 41 25.84 19.53 18.55
CA LEU A 41 25.38 18.17 18.85
C LEU A 41 26.29 17.10 18.22
N MET A 42 26.74 17.32 16.98
CA MET A 42 27.72 16.46 16.28
C MET A 42 29.13 16.45 16.92
N ARG A 43 29.36 17.26 17.95
CA ARG A 43 30.59 17.30 18.77
C ARG A 43 30.38 16.81 20.21
N GLN A 44 29.17 16.36 20.55
CA GLN A 44 28.88 15.79 21.86
C GLN A 44 29.40 14.35 21.93
N GLU A 45 30.10 14.01 23.01
CA GLU A 45 30.49 12.63 23.32
C GLU A 45 29.23 11.77 23.53
N PHE A 46 29.15 10.66 22.79
CA PHE A 46 28.03 9.72 22.77
C PHE A 46 28.44 8.26 23.05
N LEU A 47 29.75 8.04 23.27
CA LEU A 47 30.34 6.79 23.70
C LEU A 47 30.85 6.97 25.14
N ASP A 48 30.78 5.90 25.92
CA ASP A 48 31.28 5.80 27.28
C ASP A 48 32.23 4.59 27.35
N GLU A 49 33.42 4.78 27.93
CA GLU A 49 34.45 3.74 28.02
C GLU A 49 34.17 2.70 29.11
N ASN A 50 33.26 3.02 30.05
CA ASN A 50 32.79 2.09 31.07
C ASN A 50 32.17 0.85 30.41
N LEU A 51 32.38 -0.32 31.03
CA LEU A 51 31.85 -1.58 30.52
C LEU A 51 30.34 -1.67 30.67
N MET A 52 29.72 -2.41 29.75
CA MET A 52 28.32 -2.79 29.75
C MET A 52 28.19 -4.26 30.17
N ASP A 53 28.32 -4.49 31.46
CA ASP A 53 28.11 -5.79 32.11
C ASP A 53 26.83 -5.78 32.98
N TYR A 54 26.49 -6.94 33.53
CA TYR A 54 25.32 -7.14 34.39
C TYR A 54 25.55 -6.71 35.85
N GLU A 55 26.80 -6.48 36.25
CA GLU A 55 27.15 -6.10 37.62
C GLU A 55 27.00 -4.58 37.83
N ASN A 56 27.14 -3.80 36.76
CA ASN A 56 27.00 -2.35 36.76
C ASN A 56 25.76 -1.92 35.96
N GLU A 57 24.58 -1.90 36.60
CA GLU A 57 23.41 -1.22 36.01
C GLU A 57 23.67 0.29 35.88
N PRO A 58 23.13 0.97 34.84
CA PRO A 58 23.38 2.38 34.64
C PRO A 58 22.54 3.22 35.62
N GLU A 59 23.18 4.15 36.33
CA GLU A 59 22.46 5.10 37.18
C GLU A 59 21.49 5.96 36.36
N CYS A 60 20.20 5.87 36.67
CA CYS A 60 19.12 6.56 35.97
C CYS A 60 19.01 8.04 36.36
N THR A 61 20.13 8.77 36.33
CA THR A 61 20.15 10.21 36.64
C THR A 61 19.57 11.04 35.51
N LEU A 62 19.02 12.20 35.88
CA LEU A 62 18.51 13.21 34.96
C LEU A 62 19.61 13.69 34.01
N GLN A 63 20.86 13.71 34.48
CA GLN A 63 22.03 14.06 33.68
C GLN A 63 22.38 12.98 32.65
N ALA A 64 22.26 11.69 33.00
CA ALA A 64 22.47 10.58 32.07
C ALA A 64 21.43 10.60 30.93
N LEU A 65 20.15 10.84 31.24
CA LEU A 65 19.09 10.99 30.22
C LEU A 65 19.23 12.28 29.38
N LYS A 66 19.74 13.38 29.94
CA LYS A 66 20.06 14.61 29.19
C LYS A 66 21.26 14.47 28.26
N ARG A 67 22.20 13.56 28.57
CA ARG A 67 23.42 13.32 27.79
C ARG A 67 23.70 11.81 27.68
N PRO A 68 22.86 11.06 26.96
CA PRO A 68 23.00 9.61 26.88
C PRO A 68 24.30 9.25 26.18
N ARG A 69 25.07 8.34 26.78
CA ARG A 69 26.30 7.78 26.20
C ARG A 69 26.22 6.26 26.23
N LEU A 70 26.54 5.60 25.13
CA LEU A 70 26.51 4.14 25.08
C LEU A 70 27.79 3.58 25.68
N ARG A 71 27.66 2.66 26.65
CA ARG A 71 28.79 1.95 27.28
C ARG A 71 29.50 0.98 26.34
N ARG A 72 30.76 0.68 26.63
CA ARG A 72 31.62 -0.22 25.85
C ARG A 72 31.22 -1.67 26.09
N CYS A 73 31.29 -2.50 25.05
CA CYS A 73 30.93 -3.90 25.18
C CYS A 73 31.89 -4.65 26.11
N ALA A 74 31.32 -5.47 27.01
CA ALA A 74 32.08 -6.30 27.94
C ALA A 74 32.63 -7.59 27.32
N PHE A 75 32.22 -7.97 26.10
CA PHE A 75 32.73 -9.16 25.43
C PHE A 75 34.17 -8.95 24.95
N ASP A 76 35.02 -9.97 25.15
CA ASP A 76 36.38 -9.97 24.61
C ASP A 76 36.35 -10.09 23.08
N THR A 77 36.58 -8.97 22.40
CA THR A 77 36.58 -8.91 20.94
C THR A 77 37.68 -9.77 20.32
N SER A 78 38.77 -10.11 21.02
CA SER A 78 39.79 -11.02 20.48
C SER A 78 39.23 -12.44 20.25
N THR A 79 38.25 -12.85 21.04
CA THR A 79 37.54 -14.13 20.90
C THR A 79 36.37 -14.11 19.91
N MET A 80 36.09 -12.96 19.28
CA MET A 80 35.00 -12.83 18.30
C MET A 80 35.31 -13.62 17.04
N VAL A 81 34.34 -14.40 16.55
CA VAL A 81 34.41 -15.11 15.26
C VAL A 81 33.18 -14.79 14.41
N PHE A 82 33.41 -14.56 13.11
CA PHE A 82 32.33 -14.41 12.14
C PHE A 82 31.68 -15.76 11.84
N VAL A 83 30.35 -15.82 11.96
CA VAL A 83 29.55 -17.04 11.75
C VAL A 83 28.86 -17.03 10.38
N GLY A 84 28.60 -15.84 9.82
CA GLY A 84 28.08 -15.69 8.46
C GLY A 84 27.27 -14.42 8.21
N PRO A 85 26.71 -14.28 7.00
CA PRO A 85 25.74 -13.23 6.68
C PRO A 85 24.48 -13.34 7.55
N ILE A 86 23.77 -12.22 7.72
CA ILE A 86 22.42 -12.20 8.30
C ILE A 86 21.47 -13.01 7.40
N ASN A 87 21.43 -12.67 6.11
CA ASN A 87 20.60 -13.33 5.10
C ASN A 87 21.43 -14.31 4.26
N ARG A 88 21.28 -15.62 4.49
CA ARG A 88 22.06 -16.67 3.79
C ARG A 88 21.78 -16.80 2.30
N GLN A 89 20.62 -16.35 1.83
CA GLN A 89 20.23 -16.32 0.43
C GLN A 89 19.49 -14.99 0.18
N PRO A 90 20.16 -13.92 -0.29
CA PRO A 90 19.44 -12.80 -0.88
C PRO A 90 18.67 -13.34 -2.09
N ARG A 91 17.33 -13.25 -2.06
CA ARG A 91 16.51 -13.44 -3.26
C ARG A 91 17.03 -12.49 -4.35
N GLN A 92 16.95 -12.84 -5.64
CA GLN A 92 17.37 -11.92 -6.70
C GLN A 92 16.65 -10.57 -6.55
N GLY A 93 17.42 -9.49 -6.37
CA GLY A 93 16.91 -8.14 -6.10
C GLY A 93 16.64 -7.79 -4.62
N ALA A 94 16.75 -8.75 -3.68
CA ALA A 94 16.68 -8.44 -2.26
C ALA A 94 17.99 -7.86 -1.73
N GLU A 95 17.87 -6.95 -0.77
CA GLU A 95 19.01 -6.21 -0.22
C GLU A 95 20.01 -7.13 0.51
N GLN A 96 21.29 -6.99 0.18
CA GLN A 96 22.40 -7.55 0.95
C GLN A 96 22.44 -6.92 2.36
N ASP A 97 23.05 -7.61 3.34
CA ASP A 97 23.07 -7.27 4.79
C ASP A 97 23.60 -5.87 5.21
N GLY A 98 23.98 -5.04 4.24
CA GLY A 98 24.24 -3.61 4.43
C GLY A 98 23.11 -2.74 3.94
N GLY A 99 22.56 -1.93 4.85
CA GLY A 99 21.54 -0.92 4.57
C GLY A 99 22.13 0.49 4.49
N LEU A 100 21.29 1.50 4.75
CA LEU A 100 21.67 2.92 4.68
C LEU A 100 22.81 3.28 5.65
N ASP A 101 22.77 2.74 6.87
CA ASP A 101 23.62 3.17 7.99
C ASP A 101 24.93 2.37 8.13
N GLY A 102 24.91 1.08 7.81
CA GLY A 102 26.03 0.17 8.00
C GLY A 102 25.79 -1.23 7.44
N TYR A 103 26.73 -2.14 7.69
CA TYR A 103 26.70 -3.55 7.32
C TYR A 103 26.63 -4.45 8.56
N ASN A 104 25.90 -5.57 8.47
CA ASN A 104 25.63 -6.47 9.58
C ASN A 104 26.18 -7.89 9.31
N TRP A 105 26.76 -8.53 10.33
CA TRP A 105 27.15 -9.96 10.28
C TRP A 105 26.71 -10.71 11.53
N LYS A 106 26.46 -12.02 11.41
CA LYS A 106 26.33 -12.92 12.56
C LYS A 106 27.71 -13.21 13.13
N VAL A 107 27.89 -13.02 14.43
CA VAL A 107 29.14 -13.29 15.16
C VAL A 107 28.88 -14.10 16.43
N ARG A 108 29.94 -14.69 16.97
CA ARG A 108 29.97 -15.37 18.28
C ARG A 108 31.21 -14.89 19.04
N PHE A 109 31.16 -14.89 20.38
CA PHE A 109 32.30 -14.56 21.23
C PHE A 109 32.72 -15.79 22.05
N GLY A 110 33.95 -16.25 21.87
CA GLY A 110 34.50 -17.41 22.57
C GLY A 110 33.62 -18.66 22.42
N ASN A 111 33.33 -19.29 23.56
CA ASN A 111 32.51 -20.50 23.65
C ASN A 111 31.02 -20.22 23.97
N ASP A 112 30.56 -18.96 23.90
CA ASP A 112 29.14 -18.65 24.10
C ASP A 112 28.30 -19.30 22.99
N PRO A 113 27.29 -20.15 23.30
CA PRO A 113 26.48 -20.78 22.26
C PRO A 113 25.59 -19.80 21.49
N ARG A 114 25.34 -18.60 22.03
CA ARG A 114 24.46 -17.59 21.44
C ARG A 114 25.07 -16.97 20.19
N LEU A 115 24.19 -16.53 19.30
CA LEU A 115 24.55 -15.68 18.17
C LEU A 115 24.31 -14.22 18.51
N PHE A 116 25.17 -13.37 17.96
CA PHE A 116 25.10 -11.92 18.07
C PHE A 116 25.18 -11.31 16.67
N VAL A 117 24.85 -10.03 16.56
CA VAL A 117 25.03 -9.25 15.34
C VAL A 117 26.03 -8.14 15.59
N LEU A 118 27.03 -8.05 14.71
CA LEU A 118 27.96 -6.94 14.63
C LEU A 118 27.46 -5.96 13.55
N LYS A 119 26.99 -4.77 13.95
CA LYS A 119 26.61 -3.67 13.03
C LYS A 119 27.78 -2.69 12.89
N VAL A 120 28.39 -2.64 11.71
CA VAL A 120 29.55 -1.78 11.38
C VAL A 120 29.09 -0.59 10.54
N PHE A 121 29.31 0.64 11.01
CA PHE A 121 28.77 1.85 10.38
C PHE A 121 29.67 2.36 9.26
N TRP A 122 29.06 2.77 8.13
CA TRP A 122 29.80 3.28 6.97
C TRP A 122 30.61 4.54 7.30
N ASP A 123 30.01 5.47 8.05
CA ASP A 123 30.60 6.75 8.41
C ASP A 123 31.13 6.70 9.85
N GLN A 124 32.42 6.95 10.01
CA GLN A 124 33.11 7.02 11.32
C GLN A 124 33.36 8.46 11.80
N ARG A 125 32.81 9.46 11.09
CA ARG A 125 32.88 10.88 11.42
C ARG A 125 31.56 11.56 11.05
N PRO A 126 31.14 12.61 11.78
CA PRO A 126 29.97 13.41 11.42
C PRO A 126 30.08 13.94 9.98
N GLN A 127 29.04 13.72 9.19
CA GLN A 127 28.91 14.34 7.88
C GLN A 127 28.59 15.85 8.01
N ARG A 128 28.80 16.63 6.94
CA ARG A 128 28.36 18.05 6.94
C ARG A 128 26.82 18.10 7.05
N PRO A 129 26.22 19.02 7.82
CA PRO A 129 24.77 19.20 7.83
C PRO A 129 24.22 19.41 6.41
N PRO A 130 23.02 18.88 6.07
CA PRO A 130 21.99 18.37 6.98
C PRO A 130 22.09 16.87 7.34
N TYR A 131 23.09 16.13 6.82
CA TYR A 131 23.12 14.66 6.93
C TYR A 131 23.22 14.15 8.38
N GLN A 132 22.45 13.10 8.67
CA GLN A 132 22.34 12.48 9.99
C GLN A 132 23.51 11.53 10.25
N TYR A 133 24.16 11.65 11.42
CA TYR A 133 25.24 10.74 11.82
C TYR A 133 24.64 9.48 12.46
N ALA A 134 24.44 8.45 11.65
CA ALA A 134 23.78 7.20 12.02
C ALA A 134 24.30 6.58 13.31
N LEU A 135 25.63 6.40 13.42
CA LEU A 135 26.28 5.86 14.62
C LEU A 135 25.91 6.63 15.90
N GLN A 136 25.93 7.96 15.87
CA GLN A 136 25.55 8.77 17.03
C GLN A 136 24.06 8.66 17.37
N ARG A 137 23.16 8.66 16.36
CA ARG A 137 21.71 8.40 16.57
C ARG A 137 21.53 7.08 17.31
N GLU A 138 22.13 6.02 16.79
CA GLU A 138 21.88 4.66 17.25
C GLU A 138 22.45 4.43 18.66
N CYS A 139 23.64 4.97 18.95
CA CYS A 139 24.19 5.00 20.30
C CYS A 139 23.29 5.74 21.29
N HIS A 140 22.75 6.91 20.94
CA HIS A 140 21.84 7.63 21.83
C HIS A 140 20.55 6.86 22.08
N ASN A 141 19.92 6.31 21.04
CA ASN A 141 18.70 5.50 21.18
C ASN A 141 18.95 4.28 22.09
N ALA A 142 20.02 3.52 21.85
CA ALA A 142 20.37 2.36 22.66
C ALA A 142 20.67 2.74 24.12
N ALA A 143 21.38 3.84 24.38
CA ALA A 143 21.71 4.30 25.72
C ALA A 143 20.47 4.81 26.50
N VAL A 144 19.57 5.56 25.86
CA VAL A 144 18.30 5.99 26.49
C VAL A 144 17.44 4.78 26.84
N LEU A 145 17.32 3.80 25.94
CA LEU A 145 16.53 2.59 26.19
C LEU A 145 17.13 1.70 27.29
N GLN A 146 18.45 1.70 27.47
CA GLN A 146 19.10 1.06 28.62
C GLN A 146 18.79 1.76 29.94
N LEU A 147 18.82 3.10 29.97
CA LEU A 147 18.44 3.88 31.14
C LEU A 147 16.96 3.67 31.51
N MET A 148 16.06 3.66 30.51
CA MET A 148 14.63 3.38 30.72
C MET A 148 14.39 1.96 31.25
N ARG A 149 15.10 0.95 30.71
CA ARG A 149 15.00 -0.44 31.19
C ARG A 149 15.48 -0.56 32.64
N ALA A 150 16.59 0.09 33.00
CA ALA A 150 17.10 0.09 34.37
C ALA A 150 16.12 0.79 35.33
N ALA A 151 15.60 1.97 34.96
CA ALA A 151 14.61 2.70 35.76
C ALA A 151 13.32 1.90 36.04
N MET A 152 12.95 1.02 35.11
CA MET A 152 11.81 0.10 35.24
C MET A 152 12.13 -1.23 35.93
N SER A 153 13.41 -1.61 36.00
CA SER A 153 13.86 -2.83 36.69
C SER A 153 14.21 -2.57 38.16
N GLN A 154 14.47 -1.30 38.51
CA GLN A 154 14.57 -0.83 39.89
C GLN A 154 13.23 -0.93 40.61
N ASP A 155 13.03 -2.04 41.32
CA ASP A 155 11.91 -2.28 42.26
C ASP A 155 12.04 -1.42 43.54
N ASP A 156 12.66 -0.24 43.42
CA ASP A 156 12.89 0.70 44.50
C ASP A 156 11.70 1.64 44.67
N HIS A 157 10.83 1.31 45.62
CA HIS A 157 9.75 2.18 46.07
C HIS A 157 10.23 3.53 46.63
N ALA A 158 11.52 3.72 46.95
CA ALA A 158 12.03 5.03 47.35
C ALA A 158 11.98 6.03 46.18
N SER A 159 12.34 5.59 44.97
CA SER A 159 12.46 6.42 43.77
C SER A 159 11.13 6.91 43.17
N GLY A 160 10.00 6.21 43.36
CA GLY A 160 8.68 6.67 42.90
C GLY A 160 8.24 6.19 41.49
N PRO A 161 7.01 6.53 41.07
CA PRO A 161 6.41 6.06 39.81
C PRO A 161 6.96 6.82 38.58
N ILE A 162 6.96 6.16 37.42
CA ILE A 162 7.24 6.81 36.13
C ILE A 162 5.92 7.33 35.58
N LEU A 163 5.74 8.66 35.61
CA LEU A 163 4.55 9.36 35.13
C LEU A 163 4.90 10.20 33.90
N VAL A 164 4.15 10.03 32.80
CA VAL A 164 4.39 10.71 31.52
C VAL A 164 3.14 11.43 31.02
N GLN A 165 3.31 12.46 30.20
CA GLN A 165 2.20 13.07 29.47
C GLN A 165 1.77 12.10 28.35
N PRO A 166 0.57 11.48 28.39
CA PRO A 166 0.12 10.60 27.31
C PRO A 166 -0.03 11.39 26.01
N HIS A 167 0.38 10.81 24.89
CA HIS A 167 0.35 11.41 23.56
C HIS A 167 1.05 12.79 23.48
N PRO A 168 2.36 12.87 23.77
CA PRO A 168 3.11 14.12 23.75
C PRO A 168 3.05 14.78 22.37
N TRP A 169 2.54 16.01 22.33
CA TRP A 169 2.31 16.77 21.09
C TRP A 169 3.46 17.73 20.76
N SER A 170 4.23 18.15 21.76
CA SER A 170 5.42 18.97 21.55
C SER A 170 6.70 18.22 21.84
N ARG A 171 7.80 18.69 21.25
CA ARG A 171 9.15 18.23 21.58
C ARG A 171 9.50 18.47 23.06
N ALA A 172 8.94 19.50 23.70
CA ALA A 172 9.15 19.72 25.12
C ALA A 172 8.50 18.58 25.92
N GLU A 173 7.21 18.29 25.69
CA GLU A 173 6.52 17.16 26.33
C GLU A 173 7.23 15.82 26.07
N ALA A 174 7.65 15.54 24.83
CA ALA A 174 8.38 14.32 24.51
C ALA A 174 9.75 14.24 25.23
N PHE A 175 10.44 15.37 25.41
CA PHE A 175 11.69 15.41 26.16
C PHE A 175 11.45 15.25 27.66
N GLU A 176 10.44 15.90 28.25
CA GLU A 176 10.09 15.70 29.67
C GLU A 176 9.63 14.25 29.94
N ASN A 177 8.85 13.63 29.05
CA ASN A 177 8.48 12.21 29.15
C ASN A 177 9.71 11.28 29.17
N MET A 178 10.73 11.60 28.37
CA MET A 178 12.00 10.86 28.38
C MET A 178 12.77 11.10 29.70
N LEU A 179 12.70 12.32 30.26
CA LEU A 179 13.32 12.66 31.55
C LEU A 179 12.55 12.09 32.75
N ALA A 180 11.26 11.78 32.63
CA ALA A 180 10.45 11.16 33.69
C ALA A 180 10.90 9.75 34.10
N PHE A 181 11.80 9.13 33.33
CA PHE A 181 12.49 7.89 33.71
C PHE A 181 13.68 8.15 34.65
N SER A 182 14.01 9.40 34.98
CA SER A 182 15.08 9.70 35.93
C SER A 182 14.65 9.53 37.38
N ASN A 183 15.58 9.14 38.23
CA ASN A 183 15.33 8.99 39.67
C ASN A 183 14.89 10.32 40.30
N GLU A 184 15.44 11.45 39.84
CA GLU A 184 15.06 12.78 40.31
C GLU A 184 13.61 13.14 39.95
N ALA A 185 13.15 12.85 38.72
CA ALA A 185 11.79 13.17 38.29
C ALA A 185 10.74 12.25 38.95
N ARG A 186 11.03 10.95 39.06
CA ARG A 186 10.19 9.98 39.77
C ARG A 186 10.02 10.36 41.25
N LEU A 187 11.09 10.86 41.88
CA LEU A 187 11.07 11.30 43.28
C LEU A 187 10.27 12.60 43.46
N GLU A 188 10.35 13.53 42.50
CA GLU A 188 9.56 14.76 42.50
C GLU A 188 8.05 14.46 42.41
N GLU A 189 7.62 13.60 41.47
CA GLU A 189 6.21 13.17 41.36
C GLU A 189 5.72 12.43 42.61
N LYS A 190 6.54 11.57 43.22
CA LYS A 190 6.21 10.91 44.49
C LYS A 190 5.99 11.91 45.63
N LEU A 191 6.86 12.92 45.74
CA LEU A 191 6.72 13.97 46.75
C LEU A 191 5.48 14.84 46.50
N ASP A 192 5.04 14.99 45.26
CA ASP A 192 3.79 15.67 44.90
C ASP A 192 2.54 14.82 45.19
N GLU A 193 2.60 13.49 44.97
CA GLU A 193 1.57 12.54 45.39
C GLU A 193 1.41 12.54 46.93
N GLU A 194 2.52 12.50 47.68
CA GLU A 194 2.54 12.63 49.15
C GLU A 194 2.02 14.00 49.64
N ARG A 195 2.16 15.07 48.83
CA ARG A 195 1.55 16.39 49.08
C ARG A 195 0.07 16.49 48.68
N GLY A 196 -0.52 15.42 48.13
CA GLY A 196 -1.92 15.40 47.67
C GLY A 196 -2.17 16.16 46.36
N VAL A 197 -1.12 16.37 45.55
CA VAL A 197 -1.23 17.01 44.24
C VAL A 197 -1.69 15.96 43.22
N ALA A 198 -2.90 16.14 42.66
CA ALA A 198 -3.42 15.25 41.63
C ALA A 198 -2.67 15.45 40.29
N SER A 199 -1.79 14.51 39.95
CA SER A 199 -1.06 14.50 38.68
C SER A 199 -2.00 14.09 37.52
N PRO A 200 -2.07 14.85 36.40
CA PRO A 200 -2.84 14.48 35.21
C PRO A 200 -2.10 13.50 34.28
N LEU A 201 -0.91 13.06 34.70
CA LEU A 201 0.00 12.22 33.92
C LEU A 201 -0.43 10.74 33.98
N SER A 202 0.01 9.96 32.98
CA SER A 202 -0.25 8.52 32.89
C SER A 202 0.95 7.73 33.38
N ARG A 203 0.71 6.68 34.17
CA ARG A 203 1.77 5.81 34.71
C ARG A 203 2.24 4.80 33.67
N ILE A 204 3.53 4.77 33.38
CA ILE A 204 4.16 3.67 32.64
C ILE A 204 4.47 2.54 33.61
N THR A 205 3.98 1.34 33.30
CA THR A 205 4.21 0.10 34.07
C THR A 205 4.78 -1.04 33.21
N TRP A 206 4.87 -0.84 31.90
CA TRP A 206 5.32 -1.85 30.94
C TRP A 206 6.24 -1.21 29.88
N MET A 207 7.23 -1.99 29.46
CA MET A 207 8.17 -1.65 28.39
C MET A 207 8.26 -2.84 27.43
N PRO A 208 8.28 -2.61 26.12
CA PRO A 208 8.36 -3.69 25.14
C PRO A 208 9.66 -4.48 25.24
N ARG A 209 9.65 -5.70 24.70
CA ARG A 209 10.89 -6.44 24.45
C ARG A 209 11.69 -5.70 23.38
N ILE A 210 12.71 -4.98 23.81
CA ILE A 210 13.69 -4.36 22.93
C ILE A 210 14.89 -5.28 22.79
N ARG A 211 15.33 -5.50 21.55
CA ARG A 211 16.56 -6.17 21.17
C ARG A 211 17.74 -5.71 22.03
N GLN A 212 18.38 -6.63 22.74
CA GLN A 212 19.47 -6.28 23.65
C GLN A 212 20.65 -5.70 22.86
N CYS A 213 21.07 -4.48 23.22
CA CYS A 213 22.36 -3.92 22.84
C CYS A 213 23.38 -4.29 23.92
N TYR A 214 24.53 -4.82 23.52
CA TYR A 214 25.66 -5.17 24.40
C TYR A 214 26.76 -4.10 24.38
N GLY A 215 26.54 -2.96 23.71
CA GLY A 215 27.46 -1.82 23.69
C GLY A 215 28.29 -1.72 22.42
N TRP A 216 29.22 -0.76 22.43
CA TRP A 216 30.09 -0.48 21.29
C TRP A 216 31.43 -1.20 21.39
N VAL A 217 32.03 -1.49 20.23
CA VAL A 217 33.38 -2.07 20.07
C VAL A 217 34.15 -1.33 18.99
N LYS A 218 35.48 -1.49 18.98
CA LYS A 218 36.34 -1.18 17.83
C LYS A 218 36.68 -2.46 17.07
N ILE A 219 36.66 -2.37 15.74
CA ILE A 219 37.11 -3.41 14.83
C ILE A 219 37.91 -2.78 13.70
N THR A 220 39.07 -3.36 13.37
CA THR A 220 39.88 -2.90 12.25
C THR A 220 39.29 -3.40 10.94
N GLY A 221 39.35 -2.58 9.87
CA GLY A 221 38.94 -3.02 8.54
C GLY A 221 39.74 -4.24 8.05
N ALA A 222 41.02 -4.31 8.41
CA ALA A 222 41.90 -5.46 8.16
C ALA A 222 41.27 -6.75 8.66
N ARG A 223 40.85 -6.79 9.93
CA ARG A 223 40.20 -7.96 10.52
C ARG A 223 38.96 -8.41 9.75
N ILE A 224 38.13 -7.46 9.30
CA ILE A 224 36.93 -7.76 8.51
C ILE A 224 37.30 -8.49 7.21
N PHE A 225 38.29 -7.99 6.46
CA PHE A 225 38.69 -8.63 5.19
C PHE A 225 39.55 -9.88 5.35
N ASP A 226 40.28 -10.02 6.46
CA ASP A 226 41.21 -11.11 6.72
C ASP A 226 40.53 -12.34 7.34
N GLU A 227 39.46 -12.14 8.13
CA GLU A 227 38.68 -13.22 8.76
C GLU A 227 37.43 -13.61 7.96
N LEU A 228 36.87 -12.73 7.10
CA LEU A 228 35.70 -13.07 6.27
C LEU A 228 36.09 -13.75 4.94
N PRO A 229 35.41 -14.85 4.58
CA PRO A 229 35.38 -15.35 3.20
C PRO A 229 35.02 -14.26 2.18
N PRO A 230 35.62 -14.24 0.96
CA PRO A 230 35.38 -13.20 -0.04
C PRO A 230 33.93 -12.99 -0.47
N ASN A 231 33.10 -14.04 -0.40
CA ASN A 231 31.66 -13.98 -0.68
C ASN A 231 30.83 -13.33 0.44
N TRP A 232 31.41 -13.06 1.61
CA TRP A 232 30.78 -12.34 2.73
C TRP A 232 31.34 -10.93 2.93
N TRP A 233 32.23 -10.48 2.04
CA TRP A 233 32.79 -9.13 2.08
C TRP A 233 31.71 -8.07 1.87
N PRO A 234 31.83 -6.91 2.57
CA PRO A 234 30.84 -5.84 2.47
C PRO A 234 30.87 -5.24 1.06
N SER A 235 29.79 -5.48 0.31
CA SER A 235 29.64 -4.91 -1.04
C SER A 235 29.57 -3.38 -0.97
N CYS A 236 30.26 -2.72 -1.90
CA CYS A 236 30.22 -1.28 -2.02
C CYS A 236 28.84 -0.83 -2.52
N ARG A 237 28.21 0.12 -1.82
CA ARG A 237 26.91 0.69 -2.20
C ARG A 237 27.02 2.17 -2.54
N THR A 238 26.36 2.60 -3.61
CA THR A 238 26.16 4.03 -3.91
C THR A 238 24.81 4.46 -3.37
N LEU A 239 24.81 5.22 -2.27
CA LEU A 239 23.62 5.70 -1.58
C LEU A 239 23.63 7.23 -1.62
N GLU A 240 22.55 7.85 -2.07
CA GLU A 240 22.43 9.33 -2.15
C GLU A 240 23.57 10.00 -2.95
N LYS A 241 24.01 9.37 -4.06
CA LYS A 241 25.17 9.77 -4.88
C LYS A 241 26.53 9.67 -4.15
N LYS A 242 26.58 9.15 -2.91
CA LYS A 242 27.81 8.88 -2.15
C LYS A 242 28.14 7.37 -2.20
N ARG A 243 29.31 7.04 -2.70
CA ARG A 243 29.87 5.68 -2.64
C ARG A 243 30.31 5.38 -1.19
N ARG A 244 29.63 4.44 -0.52
CA ARG A 244 29.93 3.94 0.82
C ARG A 244 30.58 2.55 0.70
N GLN A 245 31.67 2.32 1.43
CA GLN A 245 32.37 1.04 1.52
C GLN A 245 33.19 0.98 2.82
N ILE A 246 33.53 -0.23 3.25
CA ILE A 246 34.49 -0.47 4.33
C ILE A 246 35.90 -0.53 3.71
N TYR A 247 36.87 0.10 4.37
CA TYR A 247 38.27 0.18 3.96
C TYR A 247 39.14 -0.62 4.94
N ARG A 248 40.21 -1.25 4.45
CA ARG A 248 41.05 -2.17 5.25
C ARG A 248 41.87 -1.42 6.31
N GLU A 249 42.18 -0.16 6.06
CA GLU A 249 43.09 0.69 6.83
C GLU A 249 42.38 1.55 7.91
N ILE A 250 41.06 1.41 8.05
CA ILE A 250 40.24 2.23 8.96
C ILE A 250 39.76 1.39 10.15
N ASP A 251 39.83 1.98 11.35
CA ASP A 251 39.20 1.45 12.54
C ASP A 251 37.73 1.89 12.61
N TYR A 252 36.84 0.91 12.65
CA TYR A 252 35.41 1.11 12.72
C TYR A 252 34.90 0.96 14.14
N THR A 253 34.03 1.88 14.54
CA THR A 253 33.13 1.71 15.67
C THR A 253 31.95 0.86 15.19
N ALA A 254 31.67 -0.21 15.91
CA ALA A 254 30.58 -1.13 15.64
C ALA A 254 29.75 -1.36 16.91
N LEU A 255 28.49 -1.76 16.74
CA LEU A 255 27.60 -2.12 17.85
C LEU A 255 27.35 -3.63 17.86
N VAL A 256 27.36 -4.20 19.06
CA VAL A 256 27.03 -5.62 19.29
C VAL A 256 25.60 -5.72 19.78
N TYR A 257 24.78 -6.48 19.07
CA TYR A 257 23.38 -6.72 19.40
C TYR A 257 23.08 -8.21 19.56
N GLU A 258 22.02 -8.52 20.29
CA GLU A 258 21.30 -9.79 20.22
C GLU A 258 20.94 -10.12 18.76
N TYR A 259 21.14 -11.38 18.38
CA TYR A 259 20.59 -11.89 17.14
C TYR A 259 19.14 -12.37 17.39
N ILE A 260 18.22 -11.87 16.57
CA ILE A 260 16.81 -12.27 16.57
C ILE A 260 16.60 -13.14 15.33
N ASP A 261 16.04 -14.33 15.51
CA ASP A 261 15.69 -15.22 14.41
C ASP A 261 14.55 -14.66 13.54
N GLU A 262 14.45 -15.17 12.31
CA GLU A 262 13.28 -14.90 11.46
C GLU A 262 12.04 -15.52 12.10
N GLY A 263 10.94 -14.77 12.10
CA GLY A 263 9.66 -15.25 12.59
C GLY A 263 8.59 -14.17 12.54
N ASP A 264 7.34 -14.62 12.56
CA ASP A 264 6.17 -13.75 12.40
C ASP A 264 6.04 -12.71 13.51
N ASN A 265 5.42 -11.58 13.15
CA ASN A 265 5.17 -10.46 14.05
C ASN A 265 3.71 -10.48 14.54
N ASP A 266 3.53 -10.55 15.85
CA ASP A 266 2.27 -10.21 16.52
C ASP A 266 2.05 -8.69 16.46
N LYS A 267 0.93 -8.29 15.84
CA LYS A 267 0.54 -6.88 15.66
C LYS A 267 0.25 -6.18 16.98
N GLU A 268 -0.42 -6.82 17.94
CA GLU A 268 -0.78 -6.18 19.20
C GLU A 268 0.46 -5.86 20.05
N ILE A 269 1.48 -6.72 19.99
CA ILE A 269 2.77 -6.47 20.65
C ILE A 269 3.49 -5.30 19.98
N ILE A 270 3.48 -5.21 18.64
CA ILE A 270 4.07 -4.07 17.92
C ILE A 270 3.31 -2.77 18.23
N ASP A 271 1.98 -2.76 18.14
CA ASP A 271 1.17 -1.58 18.43
C ASP A 271 1.45 -1.04 19.85
N LYS A 272 1.46 -1.93 20.88
CA LYS A 272 1.85 -1.56 22.26
C LYS A 272 3.29 -1.07 22.36
N SER A 273 4.22 -1.64 21.59
CA SER A 273 5.61 -1.19 21.54
C SER A 273 5.73 0.23 20.97
N LEU A 274 4.98 0.55 19.91
CA LEU A 274 4.92 1.87 19.29
C LEU A 274 4.26 2.90 20.21
N GLU A 275 3.20 2.52 20.94
CA GLU A 275 2.59 3.35 21.98
C GLU A 275 3.59 3.68 23.09
N PHE A 276 4.33 2.69 23.59
CA PHE A 276 5.42 2.92 24.54
C PHE A 276 6.48 3.88 23.97
N PHE A 277 6.96 3.67 22.74
CA PHE A 277 7.98 4.54 22.16
C PHE A 277 7.50 5.99 22.05
N ARG A 278 6.26 6.21 21.59
CA ARG A 278 5.61 7.53 21.55
C ARG A 278 5.56 8.17 22.94
N ASP A 279 5.01 7.46 23.93
CA ASP A 279 4.74 8.03 25.25
C ASP A 279 6.01 8.15 26.11
N ALA A 280 7.04 7.35 25.85
CA ALA A 280 8.41 7.53 26.38
C ALA A 280 9.20 8.65 25.67
N GLY A 281 8.63 9.31 24.65
CA GLY A 281 9.19 10.50 24.02
C GLY A 281 9.99 10.28 22.73
N PHE A 282 10.05 9.07 22.19
CA PHE A 282 10.66 8.83 20.88
C PHE A 282 9.75 9.29 19.75
N SER A 283 10.36 9.76 18.66
CA SER A 283 9.69 9.94 17.37
C SER A 283 10.05 8.80 16.44
N HIS A 284 9.13 8.35 15.59
CA HIS A 284 9.44 7.39 14.53
C HIS A 284 9.96 8.12 13.28
N THR A 285 10.79 7.44 12.50
CA THR A 285 11.04 7.85 11.11
C THR A 285 9.77 7.65 10.28
N HIS A 286 9.70 8.27 9.09
CA HIS A 286 8.56 8.10 8.18
C HIS A 286 8.43 6.68 7.59
N ILE A 287 9.38 5.77 7.88
CA ILE A 287 9.55 4.48 7.23
C ILE A 287 9.93 3.42 8.26
N SER A 288 9.03 3.08 9.20
CA SER A 288 9.16 1.87 10.01
C SER A 288 8.83 0.65 9.15
N LEU A 289 9.83 0.15 8.41
CA LEU A 289 9.64 -0.99 7.52
C LEU A 289 9.24 -2.24 8.33
N ALA A 290 8.25 -2.99 7.84
CA ALA A 290 7.85 -4.25 8.48
C ALA A 290 9.02 -5.27 8.55
N CYS A 291 10.02 -5.19 7.66
CA CYS A 291 11.23 -6.01 7.71
C CYS A 291 12.19 -5.65 8.87
N ASN A 292 12.03 -4.48 9.47
CA ASN A 292 12.78 -4.06 10.66
C ASN A 292 12.16 -4.60 11.96
N TRP A 293 11.11 -5.42 11.88
CA TRP A 293 10.52 -6.13 13.02
C TRP A 293 10.63 -7.65 12.80
N LYS A 294 11.11 -8.37 13.82
CA LYS A 294 11.19 -9.85 13.82
C LYS A 294 10.75 -10.36 15.18
N LEU A 295 9.84 -11.33 15.22
CA LEU A 295 9.26 -11.84 16.47
C LEU A 295 8.75 -10.70 17.39
N SER A 296 8.09 -9.71 16.78
CA SER A 296 7.61 -8.45 17.37
C SER A 296 8.66 -7.57 18.06
N VAL A 297 9.95 -7.73 17.71
CA VAL A 297 11.05 -6.90 18.21
C VAL A 297 11.64 -6.05 17.09
N LEU A 298 11.75 -4.74 17.34
CA LEU A 298 12.44 -3.80 16.45
C LEU A 298 13.93 -4.16 16.39
N ILE A 299 14.43 -4.48 15.19
CA ILE A 299 15.82 -4.86 14.96
C ILE A 299 16.71 -3.70 14.49
N ASP A 300 16.18 -2.68 13.81
CA ASP A 300 16.93 -1.47 13.48
C ASP A 300 16.57 -0.30 14.42
N MET A 301 17.52 0.06 15.28
CA MET A 301 17.35 1.15 16.25
C MET A 301 17.38 2.54 15.60
N SER A 302 17.61 2.64 14.29
CA SER A 302 17.52 3.90 13.54
C SER A 302 16.08 4.31 13.16
N ASP A 303 15.09 3.41 13.29
CA ASP A 303 13.68 3.70 13.01
C ASP A 303 13.02 4.59 14.08
N ILE A 304 13.67 4.73 15.25
CA ILE A 304 13.28 5.63 16.34
C ILE A 304 14.29 6.78 16.48
N ILE A 305 13.85 7.89 17.06
CA ILE A 305 14.63 9.12 17.20
C ILE A 305 14.42 9.68 18.61
N TYR A 306 15.48 9.72 19.41
CA TYR A 306 15.48 10.36 20.73
C TYR A 306 15.22 11.90 20.65
N PRO A 307 14.49 12.50 21.61
CA PRO A 307 13.84 13.83 21.48
C PRO A 307 14.74 15.10 21.51
N VAL A 308 16.04 15.04 21.20
CA VAL A 308 16.99 16.15 21.47
C VAL A 308 17.27 17.08 20.26
N ASN A 309 16.60 16.90 19.11
CA ASN A 309 16.95 17.61 17.88
C ASN A 309 16.09 18.86 17.55
N ARG A 310 16.74 19.99 17.24
CA ARG A 310 16.09 21.26 16.79
C ARG A 310 15.91 21.34 15.27
N THR A 311 16.58 20.46 14.54
CA THR A 311 16.67 20.44 13.08
C THR A 311 15.81 19.35 12.45
N LEU A 312 15.55 18.23 13.15
CA LEU A 312 14.68 17.17 12.61
C LEU A 312 13.18 17.53 12.68
N ALA A 313 12.70 18.19 13.74
CA ALA A 313 11.30 18.59 13.90
C ALA A 313 10.81 19.66 12.88
N ALA A 314 11.71 20.16 12.02
CA ALA A 314 11.41 21.07 10.92
C ALA A 314 11.35 20.36 9.55
N ALA A 315 11.78 19.09 9.47
CA ALA A 315 11.72 18.25 8.27
C ALA A 315 10.73 17.09 8.47
N VAL A 316 10.83 16.41 9.62
CA VAL A 316 9.77 15.59 10.19
C VAL A 316 8.85 16.55 10.93
N GLY A 317 7.75 16.97 10.31
CA GLY A 317 6.72 17.71 11.02
C GLY A 317 6.27 16.90 12.24
N TYR A 318 5.98 17.55 13.37
CA TYR A 318 5.14 16.94 14.40
C TYR A 318 3.74 16.81 13.82
N VAL A 319 3.53 15.75 13.04
CA VAL A 319 2.26 15.46 12.40
C VAL A 319 1.34 14.80 13.42
N ASP A 320 0.07 15.18 13.31
CA ASP A 320 -1.05 14.61 14.04
C ASP A 320 -0.89 13.10 14.28
N THR A 321 -0.77 12.69 15.55
CA THR A 321 -0.62 11.28 15.97
C THR A 321 -1.87 10.44 15.68
N LYS A 322 -2.89 10.99 15.00
CA LYS A 322 -3.91 10.22 14.24
C LYS A 322 -3.44 9.73 12.87
N LEU A 323 -2.16 9.83 12.50
CA LEU A 323 -1.62 9.20 11.29
C LEU A 323 -1.46 7.67 11.41
N ARG A 324 -2.58 6.99 11.15
CA ARG A 324 -2.68 5.81 10.27
C ARG A 324 -1.75 4.61 10.55
N TYR A 325 -1.95 3.92 11.69
CA TYR A 325 -1.53 2.52 11.87
C TYR A 325 -2.64 1.48 11.58
N ASN A 326 -3.73 1.90 10.94
CA ASN A 326 -4.40 1.01 9.99
C ASN A 326 -3.52 0.93 8.74
N MET A 327 -2.65 -0.09 8.70
CA MET A 327 -2.16 -0.66 7.44
C MET A 327 -3.39 -0.85 6.54
N PRO A 328 -3.51 -0.12 5.42
CA PRO A 328 -4.74 -0.12 4.66
C PRO A 328 -5.06 -1.54 4.21
N THR A 329 -6.34 -1.86 4.22
CA THR A 329 -6.85 -2.98 3.43
C THR A 329 -6.53 -2.77 1.96
N ILE A 330 -6.49 -3.83 1.17
CA ILE A 330 -6.31 -3.72 -0.29
C ILE A 330 -7.40 -2.81 -0.88
N LEU A 331 -8.64 -2.89 -0.38
CA LEU A 331 -9.72 -1.97 -0.75
C LEU A 331 -9.37 -0.50 -0.47
N GLU A 332 -8.86 -0.17 0.71
CA GLU A 332 -8.46 1.20 1.05
C GLU A 332 -7.32 1.70 0.14
N ALA A 333 -6.31 0.88 -0.16
CA ALA A 333 -5.20 1.26 -1.04
C ALA A 333 -5.62 1.48 -2.50
N LEU A 334 -6.54 0.65 -3.01
CA LEU A 334 -7.09 0.78 -4.36
C LEU A 334 -8.10 1.93 -4.47
N THR A 335 -8.78 2.30 -3.38
CA THR A 335 -9.72 3.44 -3.35
C THR A 335 -9.09 4.77 -2.89
N GLU A 336 -7.87 4.79 -2.38
CA GLU A 336 -7.09 6.03 -2.21
C GLU A 336 -6.92 6.73 -3.58
N PRO A 337 -7.08 8.07 -3.68
CA PRO A 337 -7.03 8.76 -4.96
C PRO A 337 -5.68 8.60 -5.69
N SER A 338 -5.76 8.38 -7.01
CA SER A 338 -4.58 8.25 -7.89
C SER A 338 -3.99 9.61 -8.26
N VAL A 339 -2.67 9.69 -8.41
CA VAL A 339 -1.95 10.81 -9.05
C VAL A 339 -2.40 10.99 -10.50
N ALA A 340 -2.84 9.92 -11.17
CA ALA A 340 -3.32 9.97 -12.56
C ALA A 340 -4.47 10.98 -12.78
N ARG A 341 -5.25 11.29 -11.73
CA ARG A 341 -6.32 12.30 -11.80
C ARG A 341 -5.80 13.75 -11.98
N ASP A 342 -4.54 13.98 -11.61
CA ASP A 342 -3.89 15.30 -11.54
C ASP A 342 -2.94 15.50 -12.75
N LEU A 343 -3.00 14.60 -13.75
CA LEU A 343 -2.29 14.71 -15.03
C LEU A 343 -2.84 15.88 -15.87
N ASN A 344 -1.95 16.51 -16.62
CA ASN A 344 -2.23 17.63 -17.50
C ASN A 344 -2.01 17.21 -18.96
N ASN A 345 -3.06 17.36 -19.77
CA ASN A 345 -3.09 17.05 -21.20
C ASN A 345 -3.21 18.29 -22.10
N ASP A 346 -3.02 19.51 -21.57
CA ASP A 346 -3.07 20.79 -22.31
C ASP A 346 -2.04 20.85 -23.47
N HIS A 347 -1.05 19.94 -23.44
CA HIS A 347 0.05 19.83 -24.41
C HIS A 347 0.07 18.47 -25.12
N ALA A 348 -0.97 17.64 -24.96
CA ALA A 348 -1.07 16.35 -25.61
C ALA A 348 -1.28 16.50 -27.13
N VAL A 349 -0.53 15.71 -27.91
CA VAL A 349 -0.64 15.66 -29.38
C VAL A 349 -2.04 15.17 -29.77
N THR A 350 -2.71 15.93 -30.63
CA THR A 350 -3.93 15.52 -31.32
C THR A 350 -3.59 14.83 -32.65
N GLY A 351 -4.46 13.93 -33.11
CA GLY A 351 -4.26 13.20 -34.37
C GLY A 351 -5.10 11.93 -34.46
N PRO A 352 -5.00 11.19 -35.58
CA PRO A 352 -5.71 9.93 -35.74
C PRO A 352 -5.21 8.86 -34.77
N ASN A 353 -6.07 7.88 -34.49
CA ASN A 353 -5.70 6.69 -33.74
C ASN A 353 -4.89 5.72 -34.61
N SER A 354 -3.97 4.99 -33.96
CA SER A 354 -3.23 3.88 -34.57
C SER A 354 -4.22 2.87 -35.17
N ASN A 355 -3.96 2.41 -36.39
CA ASN A 355 -4.77 1.38 -37.04
C ASN A 355 -4.01 0.05 -37.06
N ILE A 356 -4.72 -1.03 -36.74
CA ILE A 356 -4.24 -2.41 -36.83
C ILE A 356 -4.81 -3.05 -38.11
N ASP A 357 -4.02 -3.89 -38.78
CA ASP A 357 -4.54 -4.72 -39.88
C ASP A 357 -5.17 -5.97 -39.27
N SER A 358 -6.50 -5.96 -39.18
CA SER A 358 -7.30 -6.97 -38.49
C SER A 358 -8.63 -7.14 -39.23
N ALA A 359 -9.02 -8.39 -39.43
CA ALA A 359 -10.28 -8.76 -40.07
C ALA A 359 -11.47 -8.77 -39.10
N ILE A 360 -11.24 -8.55 -37.81
CA ILE A 360 -12.28 -8.61 -36.77
C ILE A 360 -13.34 -7.53 -37.00
N TYR A 361 -14.58 -7.98 -37.01
CA TYR A 361 -15.76 -7.12 -36.99
C TYR A 361 -16.34 -7.05 -35.57
N ILE A 362 -16.72 -5.84 -35.15
CA ILE A 362 -17.47 -5.60 -33.93
C ILE A 362 -18.90 -5.25 -34.36
N GLU A 363 -19.86 -6.09 -33.99
CA GLU A 363 -21.27 -5.92 -34.39
C GLU A 363 -21.94 -4.81 -33.57
N ASP A 364 -21.77 -4.86 -32.25
CA ASP A 364 -22.35 -3.92 -31.30
C ASP A 364 -21.47 -3.72 -30.05
N TRP A 365 -21.72 -2.61 -29.36
CA TRP A 365 -21.16 -2.34 -28.04
C TRP A 365 -22.20 -1.78 -27.08
N SER A 366 -22.08 -2.18 -25.82
CA SER A 366 -23.00 -1.80 -24.75
C SER A 366 -22.29 -1.60 -23.42
N GLU A 367 -22.94 -0.90 -22.49
CA GLU A 367 -22.40 -0.69 -21.15
C GLU A 367 -22.47 -1.99 -20.33
N TRP A 368 -21.36 -2.39 -19.73
CA TRP A 368 -21.23 -3.56 -18.87
C TRP A 368 -21.85 -3.29 -17.48
N GLN A 369 -23.18 -3.42 -17.40
CA GLN A 369 -23.97 -3.07 -16.20
C GLN A 369 -23.53 -3.81 -14.93
N ASP A 370 -23.10 -5.07 -15.04
CA ASP A 370 -22.66 -5.90 -13.91
C ASP A 370 -21.32 -5.48 -13.29
N PHE A 371 -20.50 -4.68 -13.98
CA PHE A 371 -19.17 -4.29 -13.51
C PHE A 371 -19.24 -3.12 -12.52
N THR A 372 -19.84 -3.39 -11.35
CA THR A 372 -20.15 -2.41 -10.30
C THR A 372 -19.19 -2.50 -9.12
N TYR A 373 -19.14 -1.44 -8.29
CA TYR A 373 -18.39 -1.45 -7.04
C TYR A 373 -18.93 -2.51 -6.08
N GLU A 374 -20.26 -2.61 -6.05
CA GLU A 374 -21.04 -3.47 -5.18
C GLU A 374 -20.76 -4.95 -5.50
N ASN A 375 -20.81 -5.36 -6.78
CA ASN A 375 -20.47 -6.72 -7.21
C ASN A 375 -18.98 -7.04 -6.99
N ILE A 376 -18.06 -6.16 -7.41
CA ILE A 376 -16.61 -6.38 -7.24
C ILE A 376 -16.23 -6.53 -5.76
N THR A 377 -16.82 -5.71 -4.89
CA THR A 377 -16.55 -5.81 -3.44
C THR A 377 -17.24 -6.99 -2.79
N ALA A 378 -18.38 -7.48 -3.30
CA ALA A 378 -18.98 -8.74 -2.84
C ALA A 378 -18.09 -9.95 -3.21
N ILE A 379 -17.81 -10.12 -4.49
CA ILE A 379 -17.04 -11.24 -5.08
C ILE A 379 -15.66 -11.37 -4.43
N PHE A 380 -14.95 -10.24 -4.26
CA PHE A 380 -13.60 -10.22 -3.72
C PHE A 380 -13.52 -9.82 -2.24
N LYS A 381 -14.66 -9.86 -1.51
CA LYS A 381 -14.82 -10.01 -0.05
C LYS A 381 -13.52 -10.15 0.74
N LYS A 382 -13.00 -11.37 0.66
CA LYS A 382 -11.90 -11.89 1.49
C LYS A 382 -10.56 -11.29 1.10
N GLN A 383 -10.30 -11.17 -0.21
CA GLN A 383 -9.07 -10.65 -0.79
C GLN A 383 -8.94 -9.15 -0.50
N LEU A 384 -9.97 -8.37 -0.81
CA LEU A 384 -10.00 -6.92 -0.62
C LEU A 384 -9.84 -6.50 0.85
N GLY A 385 -10.26 -7.34 1.79
CA GLY A 385 -10.06 -7.16 3.23
C GLY A 385 -8.67 -7.54 3.77
N LEU A 386 -7.79 -8.13 2.95
CA LEU A 386 -6.39 -8.40 3.34
C LEU A 386 -5.59 -7.10 3.46
N ARG A 387 -4.48 -7.16 4.20
CA ARG A 387 -3.56 -6.02 4.37
C ARG A 387 -2.75 -5.78 3.09
N TYR A 388 -2.79 -4.55 2.60
CA TYR A 388 -1.91 -4.08 1.53
C TYR A 388 -0.46 -4.00 2.03
N GLN A 389 0.48 -4.53 1.26
CA GLN A 389 1.91 -4.64 1.61
C GLN A 389 2.83 -3.74 0.79
N GLY A 390 2.28 -2.90 -0.10
CA GLY A 390 3.05 -1.94 -0.89
C GLY A 390 3.16 -0.56 -0.25
N ASP A 391 3.91 0.32 -0.88
CA ASP A 391 3.96 1.74 -0.55
C ASP A 391 2.76 2.51 -1.14
N ARG A 392 2.61 3.78 -0.76
CA ARG A 392 1.72 4.72 -1.45
C ARG A 392 2.30 5.15 -2.81
N GLU A 393 1.46 5.76 -3.64
CA GLU A 393 1.91 6.42 -4.87
C GLU A 393 2.97 7.48 -4.52
N PRO A 394 4.09 7.56 -5.27
CA PRO A 394 5.12 8.54 -5.02
C PRO A 394 4.58 9.96 -5.27
N GLU A 395 5.05 10.94 -4.49
CA GLU A 395 4.67 12.33 -4.68
C GLU A 395 5.18 12.82 -6.06
N PRO A 396 4.28 13.32 -6.95
CA PRO A 396 4.66 13.73 -8.30
C PRO A 396 5.43 15.06 -8.28
N LEU A 397 6.46 15.16 -9.12
CA LEU A 397 7.05 16.44 -9.48
C LEU A 397 6.21 17.09 -10.59
N ALA A 398 6.30 18.41 -10.74
CA ALA A 398 5.54 19.14 -11.76
C ALA A 398 5.80 18.61 -13.19
N GLN A 399 7.02 18.14 -13.48
CA GLN A 399 7.37 17.54 -14.78
C GLN A 399 6.72 16.17 -15.00
N ASP A 400 6.39 15.44 -13.94
CA ASP A 400 5.84 14.09 -14.04
C ASP A 400 4.33 14.09 -14.39
N LEU A 401 3.70 15.26 -14.39
CA LEU A 401 2.27 15.45 -14.64
C LEU A 401 1.94 15.83 -16.09
N PHE A 402 2.93 16.16 -16.93
CA PHE A 402 2.68 16.58 -18.31
C PHE A 402 2.56 15.39 -19.25
N ILE A 403 1.40 15.26 -19.89
CA ILE A 403 1.11 14.28 -20.93
C ILE A 403 1.23 14.96 -22.29
N LEU A 404 2.09 14.41 -23.14
CA LEU A 404 2.41 14.89 -24.49
C LEU A 404 1.96 13.90 -25.57
N ASN A 405 2.02 12.61 -25.29
CA ASN A 405 1.70 11.51 -26.20
C ASN A 405 1.42 10.20 -25.44
N GLU A 406 1.11 9.13 -26.17
CA GLU A 406 0.89 7.78 -25.63
C GLU A 406 2.07 7.29 -24.78
N ASP A 407 3.34 7.50 -25.17
CA ASP A 407 4.52 7.12 -24.36
C ASP A 407 4.55 7.80 -22.99
N SER A 408 4.24 9.11 -22.93
CA SER A 408 4.23 9.86 -21.67
C SER A 408 3.07 9.46 -20.76
N ALA A 409 1.93 9.04 -21.33
CA ALA A 409 0.82 8.46 -20.57
C ALA A 409 1.22 7.07 -20.04
N ASP A 410 1.82 6.23 -20.88
CA ASP A 410 2.35 4.90 -20.50
C ASP A 410 3.30 4.99 -19.30
N ASP A 411 4.33 5.84 -19.39
CA ASP A 411 5.32 6.04 -18.33
C ASP A 411 4.69 6.62 -17.04
N ALA A 412 3.74 7.55 -17.14
CA ALA A 412 3.01 8.07 -15.98
C ALA A 412 2.21 6.97 -15.28
N MET A 413 1.46 6.16 -16.03
CA MET A 413 0.68 5.06 -15.46
C MET A 413 1.58 4.00 -14.81
N ARG A 414 2.70 3.64 -15.47
CA ARG A 414 3.69 2.70 -14.92
C ARG A 414 4.36 3.20 -13.65
N ARG A 415 4.46 4.52 -13.45
CA ARG A 415 5.11 5.14 -12.29
C ARG A 415 4.19 5.36 -11.10
N PHE A 416 2.91 5.67 -11.32
CA PHE A 416 1.98 6.05 -10.25
C PHE A 416 0.96 4.96 -9.88
N PRO A 417 -0.13 4.69 -10.63
CA PRO A 417 -1.15 3.71 -10.22
C PRO A 417 -0.70 2.24 -10.31
N MET A 418 0.11 1.86 -11.31
CA MET A 418 0.42 0.43 -11.56
C MET A 418 1.20 -0.27 -10.44
N PRO A 419 2.20 0.37 -9.78
CA PRO A 419 2.83 -0.21 -8.61
C PRO A 419 1.83 -0.58 -7.51
N ILE A 420 0.81 0.26 -7.27
CA ILE A 420 -0.23 0.01 -6.26
C ILE A 420 -1.06 -1.21 -6.63
N ILE A 421 -1.46 -1.33 -7.90
CA ILE A 421 -2.24 -2.46 -8.41
C ILE A 421 -1.43 -3.76 -8.30
N ASN A 422 -0.16 -3.75 -8.71
CA ASN A 422 0.72 -4.93 -8.62
C ASN A 422 1.01 -5.34 -7.16
N TYR A 423 1.24 -4.39 -6.25
CA TYR A 423 1.38 -4.71 -4.83
C TYR A 423 0.05 -5.19 -4.21
N ALA A 424 -1.09 -4.72 -4.68
CA ALA A 424 -2.41 -5.21 -4.28
C ALA A 424 -2.67 -6.65 -4.74
N LEU A 425 -2.37 -7.00 -5.99
CA LEU A 425 -2.45 -8.38 -6.52
C LEU A 425 -1.58 -9.34 -5.67
N LYS A 426 -0.31 -8.98 -5.49
CA LYS A 426 0.61 -9.71 -4.61
C LYS A 426 0.12 -9.82 -3.16
N SER A 427 -0.46 -8.76 -2.60
CA SER A 427 -1.02 -8.77 -1.24
C SER A 427 -2.25 -9.69 -1.12
N ALA A 428 -3.01 -9.86 -2.21
CA ALA A 428 -4.11 -10.81 -2.31
C ALA A 428 -3.65 -12.27 -2.45
N LYS A 429 -2.33 -12.52 -2.51
CA LYS A 429 -1.67 -13.80 -2.82
C LYS A 429 -1.83 -14.25 -4.28
N GLY A 430 -2.27 -13.35 -5.15
CA GLY A 430 -2.26 -13.57 -6.59
C GLY A 430 -0.84 -13.57 -7.16
N THR A 431 -0.70 -14.06 -8.39
CA THR A 431 0.60 -14.09 -9.11
C THR A 431 0.65 -13.12 -10.29
N GLU A 432 -0.41 -12.35 -10.47
CA GLU A 432 -0.67 -11.49 -11.61
C GLU A 432 0.21 -10.23 -11.56
N HIS A 433 0.72 -9.81 -12.71
CA HIS A 433 1.59 -8.63 -12.77
C HIS A 433 1.42 -7.82 -14.06
N PHE A 434 0.87 -6.61 -13.95
CA PHE A 434 0.83 -5.59 -15.00
C PHE A 434 2.23 -5.15 -15.41
N GLY A 435 2.49 -5.05 -16.71
CA GLY A 435 3.79 -4.61 -17.26
C GLY A 435 3.71 -4.33 -18.76
N ARG A 436 4.87 -4.17 -19.42
CA ARG A 436 4.93 -3.90 -20.86
C ARG A 436 4.43 -5.13 -21.65
N GLY A 437 3.64 -4.93 -22.71
CA GLY A 437 3.12 -6.03 -23.53
C GLY A 437 4.20 -6.82 -24.25
N SER A 438 5.32 -6.18 -24.59
CA SER A 438 6.55 -6.79 -25.13
C SER A 438 7.22 -7.86 -24.27
N ARG A 439 6.70 -8.15 -23.06
CA ARG A 439 7.08 -9.32 -22.25
C ARG A 439 6.56 -10.64 -22.82
N CYS A 440 5.47 -10.62 -23.59
CA CYS A 440 4.79 -11.80 -24.13
C CYS A 440 5.11 -11.90 -25.62
N ALA A 441 5.47 -13.09 -26.11
CA ALA A 441 5.81 -13.28 -27.52
C ALA A 441 4.56 -13.29 -28.42
N SER A 442 4.30 -12.15 -29.06
CA SER A 442 3.43 -12.03 -30.23
C SER A 442 4.24 -11.36 -31.35
N LYS A 443 4.19 -11.92 -32.56
CA LYS A 443 4.96 -11.43 -33.71
C LYS A 443 4.20 -10.37 -34.51
N ASP A 444 2.87 -10.45 -34.51
CA ASP A 444 1.99 -9.63 -35.35
C ASP A 444 1.25 -8.54 -34.55
N TYR A 445 0.88 -8.83 -33.29
CA TYR A 445 0.04 -7.96 -32.48
C TYR A 445 0.59 -7.79 -31.05
N ILE A 446 1.36 -6.72 -30.83
CA ILE A 446 2.00 -6.40 -29.54
C ILE A 446 1.20 -5.27 -28.86
N PRO A 447 0.55 -5.53 -27.71
CA PRO A 447 -0.09 -4.48 -26.92
C PRO A 447 0.93 -3.63 -26.14
N ASP A 448 0.52 -2.45 -25.68
CA ASP A 448 1.32 -1.67 -24.72
C ASP A 448 1.40 -2.39 -23.36
N TRP A 449 0.30 -3.02 -22.96
CA TRP A 449 0.14 -3.64 -21.65
C TRP A 449 -0.06 -5.16 -21.75
N SER A 450 0.57 -5.84 -20.80
CA SER A 450 0.24 -7.23 -20.49
C SER A 450 0.00 -7.40 -19.00
N VAL A 451 -0.82 -8.39 -18.66
CA VAL A 451 -0.78 -9.07 -17.37
C VAL A 451 -0.32 -10.50 -17.62
N VAL A 452 0.56 -10.97 -16.75
CA VAL A 452 1.10 -12.35 -16.77
C VAL A 452 0.92 -12.94 -15.37
N ALA A 453 0.72 -14.25 -15.28
CA ALA A 453 0.56 -15.00 -14.05
C ALA A 453 1.46 -16.27 -14.08
N ASN A 454 1.83 -16.81 -12.92
CA ASN A 454 2.80 -17.92 -12.80
C ASN A 454 2.23 -19.31 -13.14
N ASP A 455 0.93 -19.40 -13.34
CA ASP A 455 0.16 -20.59 -13.72
C ASP A 455 -0.22 -20.59 -15.22
N HIS A 456 -0.04 -19.47 -15.92
CA HIS A 456 -0.37 -19.31 -17.34
C HIS A 456 0.90 -19.16 -18.21
N PHE A 457 1.49 -20.31 -18.58
CA PHE A 457 2.63 -20.40 -19.50
C PHE A 457 2.26 -21.09 -20.82
N ILE A 458 2.90 -20.65 -21.90
CA ILE A 458 2.86 -21.33 -23.20
C ILE A 458 3.89 -22.47 -23.18
N GLU A 459 3.45 -23.70 -23.42
CA GLU A 459 4.35 -24.83 -23.65
C GLU A 459 4.98 -24.72 -25.06
N GLY A 460 6.30 -24.56 -25.12
CA GLY A 460 7.03 -24.48 -26.38
C GLY A 460 8.53 -24.69 -26.19
N GLU A 461 9.09 -25.63 -26.96
CA GLU A 461 10.54 -25.81 -27.06
C GLU A 461 11.15 -24.77 -28.02
N GLY A 462 12.11 -23.97 -27.54
CA GLY A 462 13.07 -23.26 -28.41
C GLY A 462 13.13 -21.73 -28.28
N GLU A 463 12.07 -21.04 -27.82
CA GLU A 463 12.12 -19.58 -27.59
C GLU A 463 12.47 -19.24 -26.12
N GLY A 464 13.07 -18.06 -25.91
CA GLY A 464 13.61 -17.62 -24.61
C GLY A 464 12.54 -17.29 -23.56
N LEU A 465 12.93 -16.65 -22.44
CA LEU A 465 12.01 -16.31 -21.34
C LEU A 465 10.76 -15.52 -21.78
N SER A 466 10.85 -14.69 -22.83
CA SER A 466 9.71 -13.96 -23.41
C SER A 466 8.71 -14.83 -24.19
N GLY A 467 9.15 -16.00 -24.67
CA GLY A 467 8.31 -16.96 -25.41
C GLY A 467 7.36 -17.76 -24.51
N ARG A 468 7.50 -17.66 -23.19
CA ARG A 468 6.75 -18.49 -22.23
C ARG A 468 5.55 -17.80 -21.61
N PHE A 469 5.57 -16.47 -21.48
CA PHE A 469 4.48 -15.76 -20.81
C PHE A 469 3.27 -15.59 -21.71
N MET A 470 2.11 -16.07 -21.25
CA MET A 470 0.81 -15.76 -21.86
C MET A 470 0.33 -14.39 -21.36
N ASN A 471 -0.23 -13.57 -22.25
CA ASN A 471 -0.89 -12.33 -21.84
C ASN A 471 -2.37 -12.62 -21.50
N ILE A 472 -2.69 -12.69 -20.21
CA ILE A 472 -4.05 -13.03 -19.75
C ILE A 472 -5.00 -11.82 -19.77
N LEU A 473 -4.47 -10.60 -19.80
CA LEU A 473 -5.24 -9.35 -19.85
C LEU A 473 -4.47 -8.29 -20.66
N PRO A 474 -4.64 -8.24 -21.99
CA PRO A 474 -4.04 -7.22 -22.84
C PRO A 474 -4.69 -5.85 -22.62
N GLY A 475 -3.91 -4.80 -22.84
CA GLY A 475 -4.43 -3.44 -22.87
C GLY A 475 -3.55 -2.48 -23.63
N ASP A 476 -4.10 -1.30 -23.91
CA ASP A 476 -3.53 -0.33 -24.84
C ASP A 476 -3.65 1.11 -24.29
N THR A 477 -2.66 1.95 -24.57
CA THR A 477 -2.61 3.33 -24.08
C THR A 477 -3.18 4.26 -25.13
N LYS A 478 -4.02 5.20 -24.70
CA LYS A 478 -4.47 6.33 -25.50
C LYS A 478 -4.33 7.63 -24.71
N VAL A 479 -4.29 8.75 -25.41
CA VAL A 479 -4.44 10.09 -24.81
C VAL A 479 -5.86 10.58 -25.04
N SER A 480 -6.46 11.23 -24.05
CA SER A 480 -7.84 11.73 -24.12
C SER A 480 -8.03 12.81 -25.20
N SER A 481 -6.95 13.40 -25.70
CA SER A 481 -6.91 14.29 -26.88
C SER A 481 -7.18 13.58 -28.21
N LYS A 482 -7.12 12.24 -28.24
CA LYS A 482 -7.39 11.39 -29.41
C LYS A 482 -8.57 10.45 -29.24
N TRP A 483 -8.82 9.96 -28.02
CA TRP A 483 -9.84 8.95 -27.75
C TRP A 483 -10.36 9.02 -26.31
N THR A 484 -11.68 8.98 -26.14
CA THR A 484 -12.40 8.85 -24.85
C THR A 484 -13.49 7.80 -24.96
N SER A 485 -14.05 7.37 -23.83
CA SER A 485 -15.13 6.38 -23.76
C SER A 485 -16.49 6.86 -24.31
N ASP A 486 -16.66 8.15 -24.53
CA ASP A 486 -17.88 8.72 -25.12
C ASP A 486 -18.05 8.18 -26.56
N ILE A 487 -19.10 7.39 -26.77
CA ILE A 487 -19.41 6.81 -28.09
C ILE A 487 -19.69 7.95 -29.07
N GLU A 488 -18.85 8.05 -30.10
CA GLU A 488 -19.00 9.05 -31.14
C GLU A 488 -20.13 8.68 -32.11
N THR A 489 -20.96 9.67 -32.45
CA THR A 489 -22.19 9.53 -33.23
C THR A 489 -22.03 10.05 -34.66
N ASP A 490 -21.01 10.88 -34.93
CA ASP A 490 -20.62 11.22 -36.29
C ASP A 490 -20.00 9.99 -37.00
N PRO A 491 -20.54 9.52 -38.15
CA PRO A 491 -20.08 8.28 -38.77
C PRO A 491 -18.60 8.25 -39.18
N ILE A 492 -17.99 9.40 -39.49
CA ILE A 492 -16.59 9.46 -39.91
C ILE A 492 -15.69 9.33 -38.68
N ARG A 493 -16.03 10.03 -37.60
CA ARG A 493 -15.27 9.96 -36.35
C ARG A 493 -15.54 8.67 -35.57
N ALA A 494 -16.72 8.07 -35.69
CA ALA A 494 -17.02 6.75 -35.15
C ALA A 494 -16.03 5.69 -35.68
N LEU A 495 -15.68 5.73 -36.97
CA LEU A 495 -14.65 4.86 -37.56
C LEU A 495 -13.24 5.12 -37.01
N GLU A 496 -12.91 6.37 -36.64
CA GLU A 496 -11.64 6.70 -35.98
C GLU A 496 -11.62 6.31 -34.49
N TRP A 497 -12.78 6.37 -33.83
CA TRP A 497 -12.99 5.93 -32.45
C TRP A 497 -12.92 4.41 -32.32
N GLU A 498 -13.56 3.69 -33.24
CA GLU A 498 -13.60 2.23 -33.30
C GLU A 498 -12.19 1.63 -33.38
N LYS A 499 -11.24 2.28 -34.06
CA LYS A 499 -9.85 1.79 -34.19
C LYS A 499 -9.22 1.40 -32.86
N ALA A 500 -9.40 2.20 -31.81
CA ALA A 500 -8.80 1.91 -30.50
C ALA A 500 -9.46 0.69 -29.84
N VAL A 501 -10.78 0.55 -29.96
CA VAL A 501 -11.51 -0.63 -29.44
C VAL A 501 -11.15 -1.88 -30.23
N ARG A 502 -11.17 -1.82 -31.57
CA ARG A 502 -10.79 -2.91 -32.48
C ARG A 502 -9.32 -3.33 -32.30
N GLN A 503 -8.42 -2.39 -31.97
CA GLN A 503 -7.04 -2.66 -31.60
C GLN A 503 -6.97 -3.57 -30.36
N VAL A 504 -7.68 -3.23 -29.27
CA VAL A 504 -7.70 -4.06 -28.05
C VAL A 504 -8.43 -5.38 -28.25
N VAL A 505 -9.57 -5.41 -28.94
CA VAL A 505 -10.29 -6.64 -29.27
C VAL A 505 -9.41 -7.58 -30.11
N THR A 506 -8.58 -7.04 -31.02
CA THR A 506 -7.60 -7.86 -31.77
C THR A 506 -6.55 -8.49 -30.85
N TYR A 507 -6.07 -7.78 -29.82
CA TYR A 507 -5.18 -8.38 -28.83
C TYR A 507 -5.90 -9.46 -28.00
N MET A 508 -7.15 -9.22 -27.59
CA MET A 508 -7.95 -10.17 -26.81
C MET A 508 -8.18 -11.46 -27.60
N ALA A 509 -8.57 -11.35 -28.88
CA ALA A 509 -8.72 -12.47 -29.80
C ALA A 509 -7.39 -13.19 -30.11
N ALA A 510 -6.30 -12.45 -30.34
CA ALA A 510 -4.96 -13.03 -30.57
C ALA A 510 -4.49 -13.91 -29.39
N TRP A 511 -4.80 -13.49 -28.16
CA TRP A 511 -4.48 -14.24 -26.94
C TRP A 511 -5.60 -15.20 -26.49
N SER A 512 -6.74 -15.23 -27.19
CA SER A 512 -7.94 -16.01 -26.85
C SER A 512 -8.49 -15.75 -25.43
N VAL A 513 -8.43 -14.50 -24.98
CA VAL A 513 -8.86 -14.07 -23.64
C VAL A 513 -10.10 -13.19 -23.67
N ARG A 514 -10.95 -13.36 -22.66
CA ARG A 514 -12.27 -12.70 -22.54
C ARG A 514 -12.21 -11.19 -22.21
N TYR A 515 -11.13 -10.73 -21.58
CA TYR A 515 -11.04 -9.40 -20.97
C TYR A 515 -9.89 -8.57 -21.56
N GLY A 516 -10.10 -7.25 -21.60
CA GLY A 516 -9.10 -6.28 -22.07
C GLY A 516 -9.35 -4.90 -21.46
N PHE A 517 -8.45 -3.94 -21.69
CA PHE A 517 -8.65 -2.56 -21.24
C PHE A 517 -7.98 -1.51 -22.12
N ILE A 518 -8.53 -0.30 -22.12
CA ILE A 518 -7.90 0.91 -22.64
C ILE A 518 -7.59 1.82 -21.44
N ILE A 519 -6.39 2.40 -21.40
CA ILE A 519 -5.98 3.33 -20.36
C ILE A 519 -5.66 4.70 -20.96
N THR A 520 -6.22 5.75 -20.38
CA THR A 520 -5.96 7.15 -20.76
C THR A 520 -5.55 7.99 -19.56
N ASP A 521 -5.10 9.22 -19.81
CA ASP A 521 -4.80 10.21 -18.78
C ASP A 521 -6.03 10.66 -17.97
N VAL A 522 -7.27 10.40 -18.41
CA VAL A 522 -8.50 10.77 -17.70
C VAL A 522 -9.32 9.60 -17.14
N GLU A 523 -9.20 8.42 -17.74
CA GLU A 523 -10.01 7.24 -17.40
C GLU A 523 -9.34 5.89 -17.71
N VAL A 524 -9.94 4.82 -17.19
CA VAL A 524 -9.75 3.44 -17.64
C VAL A 524 -11.06 2.93 -18.20
N VAL A 525 -11.02 2.28 -19.36
CA VAL A 525 -12.15 1.58 -19.95
C VAL A 525 -11.86 0.09 -19.90
N VAL A 526 -12.62 -0.66 -19.11
CA VAL A 526 -12.53 -2.13 -19.05
C VAL A 526 -13.47 -2.74 -20.09
N LEU A 527 -13.05 -3.85 -20.70
CA LEU A 527 -13.73 -4.49 -21.83
C LEU A 527 -13.96 -5.99 -21.56
N ARG A 528 -15.10 -6.50 -22.01
CA ARG A 528 -15.45 -7.93 -22.10
C ARG A 528 -15.95 -8.22 -23.51
N ILE A 529 -15.38 -9.21 -24.20
CA ILE A 529 -15.89 -9.67 -25.49
C ILE A 529 -16.84 -10.86 -25.33
N ILE A 530 -17.87 -10.90 -26.16
CA ILE A 530 -18.83 -11.98 -26.30
C ILE A 530 -18.78 -12.44 -27.77
N ARG A 531 -18.63 -13.74 -28.00
CA ARG A 531 -18.60 -14.30 -29.37
C ARG A 531 -19.99 -14.22 -29.98
N GLN A 532 -20.09 -13.74 -31.22
CA GLN A 532 -21.34 -13.76 -31.97
C GLN A 532 -21.47 -15.04 -32.82
N TYR A 533 -22.73 -15.44 -33.07
CA TYR A 533 -23.03 -16.50 -34.02
C TYR A 533 -22.90 -15.95 -35.44
N ALA A 534 -21.85 -16.37 -36.15
CA ALA A 534 -21.70 -16.07 -37.57
C ALA A 534 -23.00 -16.47 -38.32
N PRO A 535 -23.71 -15.53 -38.97
CA PRO A 535 -25.01 -15.83 -39.57
C PRO A 535 -24.84 -16.89 -40.65
N SER A 536 -25.63 -17.96 -40.56
CA SER A 536 -25.55 -19.12 -41.45
C SER A 536 -25.60 -18.68 -42.91
N GLY A 537 -24.46 -18.81 -43.61
CA GLY A 537 -24.22 -18.10 -44.85
C GLY A 537 -25.25 -18.37 -45.96
N ILE A 538 -25.36 -17.40 -46.88
CA ILE A 538 -26.33 -17.32 -48.01
C ILE A 538 -26.32 -18.57 -48.94
N ALA A 539 -25.41 -19.52 -48.72
CA ALA A 539 -25.40 -20.83 -49.36
C ALA A 539 -26.46 -21.82 -48.81
N ALA A 540 -26.99 -21.65 -47.59
CA ALA A 540 -27.94 -22.58 -46.97
C ALA A 540 -29.22 -22.79 -47.81
N GLY A 541 -29.67 -21.77 -48.54
CA GLY A 541 -30.83 -21.84 -49.45
C GLY A 541 -30.54 -22.37 -50.85
N ARG A 542 -29.30 -22.76 -51.19
CA ARG A 542 -28.95 -23.21 -52.55
C ARG A 542 -29.14 -24.71 -52.70
N PHE A 543 -30.23 -25.10 -53.39
CA PHE A 543 -30.49 -26.49 -53.79
C PHE A 543 -29.23 -27.21 -54.30
N ARG A 544 -28.89 -28.34 -53.67
CA ARG A 544 -27.78 -29.22 -54.09
C ARG A 544 -27.91 -29.58 -55.56
N ARG A 545 -27.04 -29.02 -56.40
CA ARG A 545 -26.95 -29.37 -57.81
C ARG A 545 -26.36 -30.78 -57.90
N LYS A 546 -27.19 -31.79 -58.22
CA LYS A 546 -26.74 -33.16 -58.48
C LYS A 546 -25.68 -33.14 -59.58
N TYR A 547 -24.43 -33.46 -59.23
CA TYR A 547 -23.39 -33.78 -60.21
C TYR A 547 -22.86 -35.19 -59.99
N SER A 548 -22.93 -35.96 -61.07
CA SER A 548 -22.51 -37.35 -61.15
C SER A 548 -20.99 -37.46 -61.30
N ARG A 549 -20.35 -38.08 -60.30
CA ARG A 549 -19.26 -39.08 -60.40
C ARG A 549 -18.42 -39.12 -61.69
N ALA A 550 -17.12 -38.84 -61.57
CA ALA A 550 -16.04 -39.56 -62.29
C ALA A 550 -14.66 -39.28 -61.63
N SER A 551 -13.86 -40.35 -61.44
CA SER A 551 -12.36 -40.47 -61.47
C SER A 551 -11.45 -39.26 -61.17
N ASP A 552 -10.29 -39.37 -60.48
CA ASP A 552 -9.51 -40.52 -59.96
C ASP A 552 -8.52 -40.02 -58.88
N ALA A 553 -8.17 -40.88 -57.89
CA ALA A 553 -6.82 -41.00 -57.29
C ALA A 553 -6.82 -41.88 -56.00
N THR A 554 -6.50 -43.16 -56.18
CA THR A 554 -5.72 -44.02 -55.27
C THR A 554 -5.99 -44.00 -53.76
N ILE A 555 -6.76 -44.98 -53.30
CA ILE A 555 -6.79 -45.47 -51.91
C ILE A 555 -5.52 -46.30 -51.63
N THR A 556 -4.94 -46.19 -50.43
CA THR A 556 -4.13 -47.26 -49.82
C THR A 556 -4.70 -47.56 -48.44
N LEU A 557 -4.83 -48.84 -48.10
CA LEU A 557 -5.73 -49.35 -47.06
C LEU A 557 -4.96 -50.24 -46.07
N GLY A 558 -5.25 -50.12 -44.78
CA GLY A 558 -4.88 -51.08 -43.73
C GLY A 558 -4.72 -50.41 -42.35
N SER A 559 -5.34 -50.90 -41.27
CA SER A 559 -6.39 -51.92 -41.15
C SER A 559 -7.05 -51.85 -39.76
N ASP A 560 -8.38 -51.85 -39.73
CA ASP A 560 -9.29 -51.89 -38.57
C ASP A 560 -9.27 -53.26 -37.82
N PRO A 561 -10.03 -53.54 -36.71
CA PRO A 561 -11.19 -52.78 -36.18
C PRO A 561 -11.39 -52.71 -34.64
N ILE A 562 -12.41 -51.96 -34.21
CA ILE A 562 -13.56 -52.44 -33.40
C ILE A 562 -14.74 -51.43 -33.48
N SER A 563 -15.94 -51.94 -33.78
CA SER A 563 -17.27 -51.29 -33.84
C SER A 563 -17.94 -51.20 -32.45
N GLU A 564 -18.98 -50.42 -32.12
CA GLU A 564 -19.86 -49.38 -32.75
C GLU A 564 -20.69 -48.73 -31.58
N PRO A 565 -21.70 -47.82 -31.74
CA PRO A 565 -22.37 -47.28 -32.94
C PRO A 565 -22.46 -45.74 -33.04
N SER A 566 -22.92 -45.25 -34.20
CA SER A 566 -23.18 -43.83 -34.48
C SER A 566 -24.67 -43.45 -34.36
N SER A 567 -24.95 -42.24 -33.85
CA SER A 567 -26.18 -41.49 -34.17
C SER A 567 -25.97 -39.97 -34.09
N ASP A 568 -26.23 -39.29 -35.21
CA ASP A 568 -26.64 -37.87 -35.34
C ASP A 568 -25.73 -36.71 -34.86
N TRP A 569 -24.45 -36.71 -35.26
CA TRP A 569 -23.55 -35.54 -35.10
C TRP A 569 -23.07 -34.88 -36.42
N SER A 570 -23.73 -35.16 -37.55
CA SER A 570 -23.25 -34.75 -38.88
C SER A 570 -23.50 -33.29 -39.31
N ASN A 571 -23.73 -32.36 -38.37
CA ASN A 571 -23.97 -30.94 -38.64
C ASN A 571 -22.93 -29.97 -38.03
N LEU A 572 -21.95 -30.44 -37.25
CA LEU A 572 -20.89 -29.60 -36.65
C LEU A 572 -19.67 -29.38 -37.58
N SER A 573 -19.88 -29.24 -38.90
CA SER A 573 -18.79 -28.84 -39.80
C SER A 573 -18.60 -27.32 -39.77
N PHE A 574 -17.37 -26.87 -39.51
CA PHE A 574 -16.92 -25.46 -39.45
C PHE A 574 -17.27 -24.68 -38.17
N GLN A 575 -16.94 -25.21 -37.00
CA GLN A 575 -16.49 -24.32 -35.91
C GLN A 575 -15.08 -23.83 -36.27
N ASP A 576 -14.94 -22.54 -36.55
CA ASP A 576 -13.62 -21.93 -36.68
C ASP A 576 -12.95 -21.89 -35.30
N ASN A 577 -11.74 -22.43 -35.20
CA ASN A 577 -11.02 -22.63 -33.94
C ASN A 577 -10.10 -21.46 -33.57
N LYS A 578 -10.00 -20.43 -34.43
CA LYS A 578 -9.12 -19.28 -34.20
C LYS A 578 -9.96 -18.04 -33.89
N ALA A 579 -9.81 -17.51 -32.68
CA ALA A 579 -10.61 -16.37 -32.21
C ALA A 579 -10.42 -15.07 -33.02
N LEU A 580 -9.31 -14.94 -33.77
CA LEU A 580 -9.10 -13.83 -34.72
C LEU A 580 -10.06 -13.84 -35.93
N ASP A 581 -10.74 -14.96 -36.18
CA ASP A 581 -11.65 -15.15 -37.32
C ASP A 581 -13.14 -15.16 -36.87
N TRP A 582 -13.44 -14.62 -35.67
CA TRP A 582 -14.79 -14.52 -35.09
C TRP A 582 -15.31 -13.07 -35.04
N ASP A 583 -16.63 -12.93 -35.09
CA ASP A 583 -17.35 -11.69 -34.83
C ASP A 583 -17.63 -11.51 -33.32
N PHE A 584 -17.62 -10.27 -32.84
CA PHE A 584 -17.76 -9.97 -31.41
C PHE A 584 -18.77 -8.87 -31.08
N ARG A 585 -19.43 -9.04 -29.94
CA ARG A 585 -20.02 -7.94 -29.16
C ARG A 585 -19.05 -7.49 -28.09
N VAL A 586 -18.96 -6.18 -27.83
CA VAL A 586 -18.11 -5.61 -26.78
C VAL A 586 -18.95 -4.98 -25.67
N GLU A 587 -18.82 -5.48 -24.45
CA GLU A 587 -19.32 -4.79 -23.27
C GLU A 587 -18.20 -3.99 -22.61
N PHE A 588 -18.47 -2.74 -22.26
CA PHE A 588 -17.45 -1.85 -21.67
C PHE A 588 -17.94 -1.10 -20.44
N ARG A 589 -17.02 -0.73 -19.55
CA ARG A 589 -17.29 0.21 -18.46
C ARG A 589 -16.16 1.21 -18.35
N ALA A 590 -16.50 2.50 -18.36
CA ALA A 590 -15.58 3.61 -18.18
C ALA A 590 -15.48 4.01 -16.70
N ILE A 591 -14.26 4.25 -16.21
CA ILE A 591 -13.97 4.64 -14.83
C ILE A 591 -12.93 5.76 -14.82
N SER A 592 -13.35 6.98 -14.47
CA SER A 592 -12.44 8.13 -14.33
C SER A 592 -11.45 7.97 -13.19
N TRP A 593 -10.21 8.45 -13.38
CA TRP A 593 -9.21 8.57 -12.31
C TRP A 593 -9.65 9.47 -11.14
N SER A 594 -10.60 10.37 -11.38
CA SER A 594 -11.17 11.26 -10.36
C SER A 594 -12.21 10.59 -9.44
N ALA A 595 -12.60 9.33 -9.70
CA ALA A 595 -13.54 8.58 -8.86
C ALA A 595 -13.02 8.40 -7.42
N LYS A 596 -13.92 8.54 -6.43
CA LYS A 596 -13.60 8.46 -5.00
C LYS A 596 -14.68 7.66 -4.27
N ASN A 597 -14.27 6.82 -3.31
CA ASN A 597 -15.15 6.04 -2.42
C ASN A 597 -16.21 5.18 -3.15
N ARG A 598 -15.94 4.80 -4.40
CA ARG A 598 -16.73 3.89 -5.26
C ARG A 598 -15.74 3.09 -6.12
N LEU A 599 -16.19 2.50 -7.23
CA LEU A 599 -15.31 1.86 -8.21
C LEU A 599 -14.29 2.87 -8.74
N THR A 600 -13.03 2.73 -8.33
CA THR A 600 -11.89 3.50 -8.84
C THR A 600 -11.22 2.74 -9.97
N ALA A 601 -10.51 3.45 -10.85
CA ALA A 601 -9.77 2.82 -11.95
C ALA A 601 -8.71 1.81 -11.45
N LYS A 602 -8.07 2.06 -10.31
CA LYS A 602 -7.17 1.08 -9.65
C LYS A 602 -7.92 -0.18 -9.20
N LEU A 603 -9.09 -0.04 -8.58
CA LEU A 603 -9.91 -1.17 -8.15
C LEU A 603 -10.46 -1.96 -9.35
N ALA A 604 -10.86 -1.27 -10.42
CA ALA A 604 -11.32 -1.88 -11.66
C ALA A 604 -10.23 -2.75 -12.32
N LEU A 605 -9.02 -2.22 -12.50
CA LEU A 605 -7.89 -2.97 -13.08
C LEU A 605 -7.44 -4.13 -12.19
N TRP A 606 -7.39 -3.94 -10.87
CA TRP A 606 -7.11 -5.02 -9.94
C TRP A 606 -8.14 -6.15 -10.05
N ALA A 607 -9.43 -5.83 -10.06
CA ALA A 607 -10.50 -6.81 -10.19
C ALA A 607 -10.45 -7.53 -11.55
N LEU A 608 -10.24 -6.79 -12.63
CA LEU A 608 -10.16 -7.36 -13.99
C LEU A 608 -8.99 -8.36 -14.13
N ALA A 609 -7.84 -8.09 -13.51
CA ALA A 609 -6.73 -9.04 -13.48
C ALA A 609 -7.06 -10.31 -12.68
N MET A 610 -7.70 -10.18 -11.52
CA MET A 610 -8.19 -11.34 -10.74
C MET A 610 -9.21 -12.17 -11.53
N MET A 611 -10.11 -11.52 -12.28
CA MET A 611 -11.11 -12.16 -13.16
C MET A 611 -10.49 -12.81 -14.41
N SER A 612 -9.33 -12.33 -14.86
CA SER A 612 -8.62 -12.88 -16.02
C SER A 612 -7.77 -14.10 -15.67
N SER A 613 -7.52 -14.33 -14.38
CA SER A 613 -6.66 -15.41 -13.86
C SER A 613 -7.45 -16.51 -13.16
N HIS A 614 -8.72 -16.25 -12.84
CA HIS A 614 -9.57 -17.16 -12.06
C HIS A 614 -10.99 -17.17 -12.61
N GLY A 615 -11.68 -18.32 -12.50
CA GLY A 615 -13.01 -18.47 -13.08
C GLY A 615 -12.99 -18.53 -14.61
N ASP A 616 -14.11 -18.16 -15.24
CA ASP A 616 -14.35 -18.36 -16.67
C ASP A 616 -13.76 -17.22 -17.51
N HIS A 617 -12.45 -17.29 -17.76
CA HIS A 617 -11.68 -16.28 -18.49
C HIS A 617 -11.61 -16.52 -20.02
N PHE A 618 -12.28 -17.57 -20.51
CA PHE A 618 -12.36 -17.94 -21.93
C PHE A 618 -13.48 -17.18 -22.66
N ILE A 619 -13.35 -17.09 -23.98
CA ILE A 619 -14.33 -16.44 -24.86
C ILE A 619 -15.49 -17.41 -25.13
N ASP A 620 -16.74 -16.97 -24.94
CA ASP A 620 -17.97 -17.75 -25.17
C ASP A 620 -19.11 -16.86 -25.73
N TYR A 621 -20.20 -17.49 -26.17
CA TYR A 621 -21.42 -16.86 -26.71
C TYR A 621 -22.31 -16.20 -25.65
N SER A 622 -22.25 -16.69 -24.42
CA SER A 622 -22.94 -16.07 -23.28
C SER A 622 -22.21 -16.38 -21.98
N TYR A 623 -22.48 -15.60 -20.93
CA TYR A 623 -21.82 -15.76 -19.65
C TYR A 623 -22.81 -15.61 -18.49
N PRO A 624 -22.63 -16.36 -17.38
CA PRO A 624 -23.31 -16.07 -16.12
C PRO A 624 -23.02 -14.65 -15.61
N GLY A 625 -23.92 -14.14 -14.77
CA GLY A 625 -23.74 -12.89 -14.02
C GLY A 625 -22.54 -12.97 -13.08
N LEU A 626 -21.93 -11.83 -12.76
CA LEU A 626 -20.60 -11.84 -12.13
C LEU A 626 -20.56 -12.44 -10.72
N ASP A 627 -21.58 -12.24 -9.89
CA ASP A 627 -21.68 -12.78 -8.52
C ASP A 627 -22.60 -14.01 -8.49
N THR A 628 -22.21 -15.07 -9.23
CA THR A 628 -23.01 -16.31 -9.39
C THR A 628 -22.17 -17.57 -9.29
N TRP A 629 -22.82 -18.66 -8.92
CA TRP A 629 -22.21 -19.97 -8.66
C TRP A 629 -22.71 -21.02 -9.64
N ARG A 630 -21.85 -21.95 -10.05
CA ARG A 630 -22.21 -23.15 -10.81
C ARG A 630 -22.02 -24.42 -9.99
N VAL A 631 -22.82 -25.45 -10.28
CA VAL A 631 -22.63 -26.79 -9.71
C VAL A 631 -21.65 -27.57 -10.58
N VAL A 632 -20.62 -28.17 -9.97
CA VAL A 632 -19.65 -29.02 -10.66
C VAL A 632 -19.90 -30.51 -10.40
N GLU A 633 -19.54 -31.33 -11.39
CA GLU A 633 -19.59 -32.79 -11.27
C GLU A 633 -18.77 -33.27 -10.06
N GLY A 634 -19.32 -34.21 -9.29
CA GLY A 634 -18.72 -34.68 -8.03
C GLY A 634 -19.26 -33.99 -6.76
N GLY A 635 -20.12 -32.97 -6.88
CA GLY A 635 -20.85 -32.39 -5.74
C GLY A 635 -20.10 -31.26 -5.05
N GLY A 636 -20.08 -30.09 -5.70
CA GLY A 636 -19.56 -28.84 -5.15
C GLY A 636 -20.06 -27.64 -5.95
N LEU A 637 -19.75 -26.44 -5.45
CA LEU A 637 -20.05 -25.17 -6.12
C LEU A 637 -18.75 -24.43 -6.44
N VAL A 638 -18.69 -23.84 -7.64
CA VAL A 638 -17.59 -22.96 -8.06
C VAL A 638 -18.16 -21.58 -8.42
N HIS A 639 -17.52 -20.52 -7.96
CA HIS A 639 -17.90 -19.16 -8.28
C HIS A 639 -17.43 -18.77 -9.69
N ASN A 640 -18.36 -18.35 -10.56
CA ASN A 640 -18.12 -18.19 -12.00
C ASN A 640 -17.01 -17.16 -12.32
N THR A 641 -16.83 -16.14 -11.48
CA THR A 641 -15.91 -15.00 -11.72
C THR A 641 -14.64 -15.03 -10.88
N SER A 642 -14.57 -15.83 -9.81
CA SER A 642 -13.40 -15.85 -8.90
C SER A 642 -12.80 -17.24 -8.68
N GLY A 643 -13.39 -18.29 -9.25
CA GLY A 643 -12.94 -19.68 -9.08
C GLY A 643 -13.05 -20.21 -7.65
N ALA A 644 -13.62 -19.45 -6.72
CA ALA A 644 -13.76 -19.87 -5.32
C ALA A 644 -14.67 -21.11 -5.22
N VAL A 645 -14.28 -22.08 -4.39
CA VAL A 645 -15.00 -23.36 -4.24
C VAL A 645 -15.73 -23.42 -2.89
N LEU A 646 -16.98 -23.86 -2.90
CA LEU A 646 -17.80 -24.16 -1.72
C LEU A 646 -18.33 -25.60 -1.77
N SER A 647 -18.49 -26.23 -0.61
CA SER A 647 -19.05 -27.59 -0.50
C SER A 647 -20.58 -27.62 -0.46
N LYS A 648 -21.25 -26.52 -0.10
CA LYS A 648 -22.72 -26.37 -0.06
C LYS A 648 -23.12 -24.93 -0.33
N ALA A 649 -24.33 -24.71 -0.86
CA ALA A 649 -24.91 -23.38 -1.05
C ALA A 649 -25.23 -22.70 0.29
N GLY A 650 -24.92 -21.41 0.39
CA GLY A 650 -25.46 -20.52 1.43
C GLY A 650 -26.78 -19.87 0.99
N LYS A 651 -27.43 -19.14 1.90
CA LYS A 651 -28.67 -18.38 1.59
C LYS A 651 -28.47 -17.31 0.51
N ASP A 652 -27.24 -16.80 0.37
CA ASP A 652 -26.90 -15.69 -0.54
C ASP A 652 -26.26 -16.19 -1.86
N CYS A 653 -26.30 -17.50 -2.16
CA CYS A 653 -25.69 -18.09 -3.35
C CYS A 653 -26.68 -18.18 -4.53
N THR A 654 -26.64 -17.22 -5.45
CA THR A 654 -27.35 -17.33 -6.74
C THR A 654 -26.67 -18.37 -7.63
N ILE A 655 -27.41 -19.42 -7.99
CA ILE A 655 -26.91 -20.48 -8.90
C ILE A 655 -27.26 -20.12 -10.35
N GLN A 656 -26.24 -20.04 -11.20
CA GLN A 656 -26.39 -19.87 -12.64
C GLN A 656 -25.32 -20.72 -13.37
N GLN A 657 -25.78 -21.68 -14.17
CA GLN A 657 -24.90 -22.52 -14.98
C GLN A 657 -24.42 -21.76 -16.22
N PRO A 658 -23.22 -22.05 -16.75
CA PRO A 658 -22.81 -21.59 -18.08
C PRO A 658 -23.81 -22.06 -19.15
N ASN A 659 -24.19 -21.17 -20.07
CA ASN A 659 -25.06 -21.49 -21.20
C ASN A 659 -24.27 -21.38 -22.53
N PRO A 660 -23.55 -22.45 -22.94
CA PRO A 660 -22.72 -22.43 -24.14
C PRO A 660 -23.53 -22.35 -25.46
N PHE A 661 -24.87 -22.29 -25.38
CA PHE A 661 -25.76 -22.19 -26.55
C PHE A 661 -26.50 -20.85 -26.63
N GLY A 662 -26.33 -19.93 -25.68
CA GLY A 662 -26.76 -18.52 -25.82
C GLY A 662 -28.25 -18.28 -26.04
N GLY A 663 -29.12 -19.21 -25.60
CA GLY A 663 -30.57 -19.06 -25.73
C GLY A 663 -31.13 -18.02 -24.75
N ASP A 664 -31.44 -16.81 -25.25
CA ASP A 664 -32.26 -15.82 -24.56
C ASP A 664 -33.70 -16.33 -24.40
N ILE A 665 -34.09 -16.71 -23.18
CA ILE A 665 -35.49 -16.71 -22.78
C ILE A 665 -35.73 -15.43 -21.99
N SER A 666 -36.25 -14.41 -22.69
CA SER A 666 -36.81 -13.23 -22.07
C SER A 666 -37.89 -13.66 -21.07
N ALA A 667 -37.64 -13.42 -19.78
CA ALA A 667 -38.63 -13.61 -18.72
C ALA A 667 -39.67 -12.49 -18.81
N ASN A 668 -40.58 -12.64 -19.76
CA ASN A 668 -41.69 -11.73 -19.96
C ASN A 668 -42.67 -11.93 -18.80
N THR A 669 -42.82 -10.91 -17.94
CA THR A 669 -43.89 -10.88 -16.94
C THR A 669 -45.24 -10.90 -17.64
N GLY A 670 -45.98 -12.00 -17.48
CA GLY A 670 -47.34 -12.19 -17.97
C GLY A 670 -48.07 -13.17 -17.05
N ASP A 671 -49.14 -12.70 -16.44
CA ASP A 671 -50.03 -13.48 -15.57
C ASP A 671 -50.65 -14.69 -16.30
N ASN A 672 -50.91 -15.73 -15.49
CA ASN A 672 -52.00 -16.71 -15.57
C ASN A 672 -52.56 -17.09 -16.97
N ASP A 673 -52.50 -18.39 -17.28
CA ASP A 673 -53.76 -19.13 -17.35
C ASP A 673 -53.60 -20.61 -16.98
N ALA A 674 -54.68 -21.22 -16.53
CA ALA A 674 -54.70 -22.52 -15.88
C ALA A 674 -54.53 -23.71 -16.84
N SER A 675 -54.07 -24.84 -16.30
CA SER A 675 -54.26 -26.16 -16.89
C SER A 675 -54.66 -27.19 -15.83
N ASP A 676 -55.96 -27.37 -15.63
CA ASP A 676 -56.50 -28.55 -14.98
C ASP A 676 -56.18 -29.80 -15.83
N THR A 677 -55.58 -30.82 -15.23
CA THR A 677 -56.07 -32.20 -15.42
C THR A 677 -55.56 -33.12 -14.31
N GLU A 678 -56.49 -33.42 -13.41
CA GLU A 678 -56.68 -34.62 -12.58
C GLU A 678 -55.78 -35.84 -12.90
N GLU A 679 -55.14 -36.39 -11.86
CA GLU A 679 -55.06 -37.85 -11.64
C GLU A 679 -55.36 -38.16 -10.17
N GLU A 680 -56.14 -39.23 -9.93
CA GLU A 680 -56.82 -39.57 -8.68
C GLU A 680 -55.96 -40.37 -7.68
N GLU A 681 -56.11 -40.01 -6.39
CA GLU A 681 -56.47 -40.83 -5.21
C GLU A 681 -55.66 -42.06 -4.72
N GLY A 682 -55.79 -42.34 -3.42
CA GLY A 682 -55.12 -43.41 -2.65
C GLY A 682 -54.27 -42.84 -1.49
N GLU A 683 -54.84 -42.06 -0.57
CA GLU A 683 -55.43 -42.57 0.69
C GLU A 683 -54.52 -43.50 1.52
N GLU A 684 -54.04 -43.00 2.66
CA GLU A 684 -54.26 -43.65 3.97
C GLU A 684 -54.16 -42.60 5.08
N GLU A 685 -55.16 -42.57 5.95
CA GLU A 685 -55.36 -41.57 7.01
C GLU A 685 -54.65 -41.97 8.32
N GLU A 686 -54.33 -41.00 9.18
CA GLU A 686 -54.83 -41.01 10.56
C GLU A 686 -54.74 -39.59 11.16
N GLU A 687 -55.88 -39.12 11.69
CA GLU A 687 -56.03 -37.83 12.37
C GLU A 687 -55.56 -37.91 13.83
N ASP A 688 -55.16 -36.79 14.46
CA ASP A 688 -56.07 -36.14 15.43
C ASP A 688 -55.63 -34.72 15.87
N GLN A 689 -56.64 -33.90 16.16
CA GLN A 689 -56.75 -32.54 16.72
C GLN A 689 -55.56 -32.04 17.60
N GLY A 690 -55.15 -30.76 17.61
CA GLY A 690 -55.87 -29.48 17.51
C GLY A 690 -55.55 -28.65 18.79
N GLY A 691 -55.49 -27.31 18.84
CA GLY A 691 -55.60 -26.23 17.85
C GLY A 691 -55.29 -24.86 18.49
N GLU A 692 -55.64 -23.78 17.79
CA GLU A 692 -55.72 -22.36 18.24
C GLU A 692 -54.43 -21.54 18.53
N GLU A 693 -54.28 -20.48 17.73
CA GLU A 693 -53.53 -19.23 17.98
C GLU A 693 -54.32 -18.35 18.99
N PRO A 694 -53.68 -17.42 19.74
CA PRO A 694 -53.80 -16.02 19.31
C PRO A 694 -52.60 -15.09 19.69
N GLU A 695 -52.78 -13.80 19.38
CA GLU A 695 -51.82 -12.70 19.35
C GLU A 695 -51.22 -12.21 20.70
N LEU A 696 -50.12 -11.45 20.57
CA LEU A 696 -49.51 -10.35 21.38
C LEU A 696 -50.30 -9.74 22.59
N PRO A 697 -49.68 -8.97 23.52
CA PRO A 697 -48.25 -8.61 23.72
C PRO A 697 -47.73 -8.78 25.18
N GLU A 698 -46.40 -8.70 25.40
CA GLU A 698 -45.82 -8.66 26.77
C GLU A 698 -45.65 -7.24 27.34
N SER A 699 -45.96 -7.08 28.64
CA SER A 699 -45.43 -5.98 29.44
C SER A 699 -45.22 -6.34 30.93
N SER A 700 -44.10 -5.85 31.48
CA SER A 700 -43.92 -5.43 32.89
C SER A 700 -43.87 -6.45 34.06
N ARG A 701 -42.62 -6.73 34.50
CA ARG A 701 -42.06 -6.60 35.87
C ARG A 701 -42.67 -7.33 37.08
N TYR A 702 -41.79 -7.88 37.94
CA TYR A 702 -41.62 -7.71 39.42
C TYR A 702 -40.86 -8.95 39.98
N ALA A 703 -40.03 -8.93 41.04
CA ALA A 703 -39.50 -7.89 41.94
C ALA A 703 -38.13 -8.32 42.56
N LEU A 704 -37.46 -7.37 43.24
CA LEU A 704 -36.29 -7.57 44.14
C LEU A 704 -36.74 -7.97 45.58
N PRO A 705 -35.80 -8.24 46.51
CA PRO A 705 -35.28 -7.20 47.44
C PRO A 705 -33.73 -7.16 47.48
N GLU A 706 -33.02 -6.03 47.58
CA GLU A 706 -32.84 -5.09 48.74
C GLU A 706 -32.21 -5.76 49.99
N VAL A 707 -31.28 -5.18 50.78
CA VAL A 707 -31.05 -3.76 51.22
C VAL A 707 -29.54 -3.52 51.50
N GLY A 708 -29.04 -2.28 51.41
CA GLY A 708 -27.75 -1.87 52.04
C GLY A 708 -27.11 -0.56 51.56
N SER A 709 -27.50 0.60 52.11
CA SER A 709 -27.25 1.93 51.52
C SER A 709 -26.54 2.97 52.40
N SER A 710 -25.67 3.83 51.81
CA SER A 710 -25.46 5.28 52.08
C SER A 710 -24.40 5.83 51.11
N SER A 711 -24.53 6.89 50.29
CA SER A 711 -24.88 8.31 50.50
C SER A 711 -23.88 9.11 51.37
N ARG A 712 -23.41 10.34 51.04
CA ARG A 712 -23.64 11.29 49.92
C ARG A 712 -22.58 12.45 49.92
N SER A 713 -22.51 13.22 48.82
CA SER A 713 -21.92 14.59 48.70
C SER A 713 -20.39 14.78 48.78
N ALA A 714 -19.76 15.77 48.11
CA ALA A 714 -20.21 16.68 47.04
C ALA A 714 -19.00 17.32 46.32
N ASP A 715 -19.13 17.59 45.02
CA ASP A 715 -18.73 18.87 44.40
C ASP A 715 -19.20 18.92 42.94
N ALA A 716 -20.14 19.82 42.64
CA ALA A 716 -20.74 19.97 41.32
C ALA A 716 -20.42 21.34 40.72
N VAL A 717 -19.89 21.36 39.50
CA VAL A 717 -19.74 22.59 38.69
C VAL A 717 -20.87 22.64 37.65
N PRO A 718 -21.57 23.78 37.43
CA PRO A 718 -22.80 23.80 36.64
C PRO A 718 -22.60 23.46 35.16
N THR A 719 -23.44 22.55 34.65
CA THR A 719 -23.29 21.94 33.30
C THR A 719 -23.89 22.77 32.15
N GLN A 720 -24.43 23.97 32.40
CA GLN A 720 -25.07 24.81 31.39
C GLN A 720 -24.58 26.27 31.48
N THR A 721 -24.14 26.81 30.34
CA THR A 721 -23.93 28.25 30.14
C THR A 721 -25.20 28.90 29.59
N THR A 722 -25.27 30.24 29.63
CA THR A 722 -26.41 31.07 29.17
C THR A 722 -26.79 30.89 27.69
N THR A 723 -25.99 30.15 26.92
CA THR A 723 -26.17 29.81 25.50
C THR A 723 -26.78 28.41 25.28
N GLY A 724 -26.97 27.60 26.33
CA GLY A 724 -27.44 26.21 26.23
C GLY A 724 -26.39 25.20 25.72
N ASN A 725 -25.17 25.66 25.44
CA ASN A 725 -24.07 24.80 24.98
C ASN A 725 -23.48 23.97 26.13
N LYS A 726 -22.99 22.76 25.81
CA LYS A 726 -22.22 21.95 26.78
C LYS A 726 -20.81 22.54 26.96
N ARG A 727 -20.46 22.91 28.18
CA ARG A 727 -19.13 23.42 28.56
C ARG A 727 -18.09 22.30 28.59
N ILE A 728 -16.89 22.56 28.07
CA ILE A 728 -15.77 21.60 27.98
C ILE A 728 -14.51 22.26 28.52
N GLY A 729 -13.83 21.62 29.48
CA GLY A 729 -12.52 22.07 29.95
C GLY A 729 -11.44 21.79 28.89
N VAL A 730 -10.61 22.77 28.57
CA VAL A 730 -9.51 22.64 27.60
C VAL A 730 -8.24 23.29 28.15
N GLN A 731 -7.09 22.74 27.78
CA GLN A 731 -5.81 23.45 27.91
C GLN A 731 -5.57 24.33 26.68
N VAL A 732 -4.97 25.49 26.88
CA VAL A 732 -4.73 26.49 25.81
C VAL A 732 -3.27 26.89 25.79
N VAL A 733 -2.58 26.55 24.70
CA VAL A 733 -1.15 26.84 24.50
C VAL A 733 -0.99 27.98 23.49
N LYS A 734 -0.23 29.01 23.86
CA LYS A 734 0.08 30.14 22.98
C LYS A 734 1.30 29.84 22.11
N TRP A 735 1.16 30.01 20.80
CA TRP A 735 2.27 29.90 19.85
C TRP A 735 2.24 31.10 18.90
N GLY A 736 3.21 32.01 19.09
CA GLY A 736 3.26 33.29 18.38
C GLY A 736 2.08 34.20 18.73
N LYS A 737 1.29 34.58 17.73
CA LYS A 737 0.08 35.43 17.88
C LYS A 737 -1.23 34.63 18.01
N LYS A 738 -1.18 33.30 18.05
CA LYS A 738 -2.35 32.41 18.10
C LYS A 738 -2.36 31.56 19.37
N TYR A 739 -3.55 31.22 19.82
CA TYR A 739 -3.81 30.32 20.94
C TYR A 739 -4.37 29.02 20.38
N TYR A 740 -3.87 27.88 20.85
CA TYR A 740 -4.25 26.56 20.35
C TYR A 740 -4.87 25.73 21.46
N TYR A 741 -5.94 25.03 21.13
CA TYR A 741 -6.69 24.17 22.05
C TYR A 741 -7.21 22.94 21.30
N ARG A 742 -7.59 21.88 22.04
CA ARG A 742 -8.31 20.74 21.46
C ARG A 742 -9.81 20.96 21.55
N ASP A 743 -10.53 20.68 20.48
CA ASP A 743 -11.99 20.66 20.50
C ASP A 743 -12.53 19.31 21.04
N TYR A 744 -13.86 19.20 21.11
CA TYR A 744 -14.58 18.01 21.59
C TYR A 744 -14.35 16.70 20.79
N LYS A 745 -13.59 16.75 19.69
CA LYS A 745 -13.19 15.59 18.87
C LYS A 745 -11.67 15.34 18.91
N ASP A 746 -10.98 15.95 19.87
CA ASP A 746 -9.52 16.08 19.93
C ASP A 746 -8.91 16.82 18.72
N GLY A 747 -9.72 17.56 17.95
CA GLY A 747 -9.26 18.31 16.81
C GLY A 747 -8.50 19.56 17.25
N ARG A 748 -7.27 19.75 16.75
CA ARG A 748 -6.51 20.98 16.99
C ARG A 748 -7.23 22.18 16.39
N LYS A 749 -7.61 23.14 17.22
CA LYS A 749 -8.14 24.44 16.81
C LYS A 749 -7.18 25.55 17.16
N ALA A 750 -7.28 26.64 16.40
CA ALA A 750 -6.54 27.87 16.63
C ALA A 750 -7.55 29.01 16.80
N SER A 751 -7.30 29.87 17.78
CA SER A 751 -8.02 31.12 18.02
C SER A 751 -7.03 32.28 18.13
N LYS A 752 -7.56 33.49 18.14
CA LYS A 752 -6.87 34.70 18.61
C LYS A 752 -7.04 34.84 20.12
N LYS A 753 -6.50 35.92 20.71
CA LYS A 753 -6.77 36.26 22.11
C LYS A 753 -8.17 36.83 22.26
N GLU A 754 -8.58 37.66 21.31
CA GLU A 754 -9.88 38.36 21.29
C GLU A 754 -11.09 37.41 21.29
N ASP A 755 -10.92 36.18 20.80
CA ASP A 755 -11.97 35.17 20.75
C ASP A 755 -12.34 34.63 22.16
N TRP A 756 -11.45 34.80 23.15
CA TRP A 756 -11.65 34.32 24.52
C TRP A 756 -12.21 35.42 25.44
N GLN A 757 -13.42 35.18 25.96
CA GLN A 757 -14.06 36.05 26.94
C GLN A 757 -13.54 35.71 28.35
N ALA A 758 -13.16 36.73 29.12
CA ALA A 758 -12.83 36.53 30.54
C ALA A 758 -14.12 36.24 31.32
N VAL A 759 -14.11 35.18 32.13
CA VAL A 759 -15.23 34.74 32.96
C VAL A 759 -14.74 34.43 34.37
N GLU A 760 -15.66 34.29 35.32
CA GLU A 760 -15.29 33.89 36.68
C GLU A 760 -14.53 32.55 36.67
N GLY A 761 -13.34 32.55 37.28
CA GLY A 761 -12.43 31.40 37.33
C GLY A 761 -11.59 31.12 36.07
N GLY A 762 -11.67 31.93 35.00
CA GLY A 762 -10.81 31.73 33.82
C GLY A 762 -11.27 32.43 32.53
N TYR A 763 -11.20 31.70 31.42
CA TYR A 763 -11.53 32.20 30.08
C TYR A 763 -12.44 31.21 29.34
N LEU A 764 -13.44 31.73 28.62
CA LEU A 764 -14.43 30.98 27.86
C LEU A 764 -14.38 31.35 26.37
N LEU A 765 -14.46 30.36 25.50
CA LEU A 765 -14.57 30.48 24.04
C LEU A 765 -15.86 29.80 23.58
N THR A 766 -16.86 30.61 23.24
CA THR A 766 -18.19 30.14 22.82
C THR A 766 -18.12 29.55 21.41
N GLY A 767 -18.46 28.25 21.27
CA GLY A 767 -18.51 27.56 19.98
C GLY A 767 -19.93 27.37 19.45
N LYS A 768 -20.06 26.76 18.27
CA LYS A 768 -21.38 26.48 17.63
C LYS A 768 -22.22 25.39 18.33
N LYS A 769 -21.60 24.56 19.19
CA LYS A 769 -22.24 23.43 19.90
C LYS A 769 -21.69 23.20 21.32
N HIS A 770 -20.51 23.75 21.61
CA HIS A 770 -19.76 23.52 22.84
C HIS A 770 -19.01 24.80 23.20
N ASP A 771 -18.94 25.11 24.49
CA ASP A 771 -18.20 26.26 25.01
C ASP A 771 -16.92 25.77 25.69
N TYR A 772 -15.76 26.23 25.21
CA TYR A 772 -14.46 25.76 25.68
C TYR A 772 -13.95 26.65 26.81
N PHE A 773 -13.51 26.07 27.92
CA PHE A 773 -13.10 26.79 29.12
C PHE A 773 -11.68 26.43 29.55
N THR A 774 -10.86 27.43 29.87
CA THR A 774 -9.55 27.23 30.51
C THR A 774 -9.41 28.10 31.75
N LYS A 775 -8.67 27.60 32.77
CA LYS A 775 -8.27 28.41 33.94
C LYS A 775 -7.21 29.47 33.57
N LYS A 776 -6.42 29.25 32.51
CA LYS A 776 -5.35 30.16 32.05
C LYS A 776 -5.28 30.19 30.52
N LEU A 777 -5.23 31.38 29.92
CA LEU A 777 -4.68 31.54 28.57
C LEU A 777 -3.15 31.54 28.67
N GLY A 778 -2.48 30.64 27.95
CA GLY A 778 -1.01 30.49 27.97
C GLY A 778 -0.21 31.61 27.31
#